data_AF-A0A661W159-F1
#
_entry.id   AF-A0A661W159-F1
#
_cell.length_a   1.000
_cell.length_b   1.000
_cell.length_c   1.000
_cell.angle_alpha   90.00
_cell.angle_beta   90.00
_cell.angle_gamma   90.00
#
_symmetry.space_group_name_H-M   'P 1'
#
loop_
_entity.id
_entity.type
_entity.pdbx_description
1 polymer ?
#
loop_
_entity_poly.entity_id
_entity_poly.type
_entity_poly.pdbx_seq_one_letter_code
_entity_poly.pdbx_strand_id
1 'polypeptide(L)'
;MAGTLRLAIFLRILYNVNVVVLSLLGEMTMAHLSLYLLGTFQVTLDGKPVTSFKSNKVRALLAYLAVEANRLHRRETLAGLLWPKWPDRDALSNLRYALYDLRRAIGDHTAEPPFLKVTRDTLQFNTASDYSLDVTAFEQRITSQRIGESAISSLQSAISLYRGPFLEGFSIGDSPAFEEWVLFERERLERQALDALRRLAAIHEQCGEYEQAQRYVRRQLELEPWQEEAHQQLMRLLALSGQRSAALAQYEVCRRLLAEGLGVEPARGTTALYEQIKAGSRLQVPDSRLGVRPSTLQPATQLTSFVAREQELMRLDGFLGTALAGQGQVVFVTGDAGSGKTALVDEFIRRSMETHGDVVAAGGNCNAHTGIGDPYLPFREIVQLLTGDIEAKRAGGAITREHALRLWAVLPDAVQALVDAGPNLIDLFVPGAALVLRVEAFVPRGAIWRARLDDLVQRAALHPDSTDLQQVNLFEQITRVLQSLARQHPLILVLDDLQWADTGSISLLFHLGRRLAGSRILVIGAYRPGEVALGRGGERHPLEHIINEFQRDFGDIQVDLAQADGRQFVEAFLDSEPNRLSAAFRETLYRHTNGHPLFTVELVRGLQERGDLVRDKAGRWVEGPTLDWERLPARVEAAIAEHIGCLPAEWQEMLKIASVEGEEFTAEIVARVQGLDEEEVIRHLSGALNKRYRMVVAQSLLRLTGRRLSRYRFRHYLFQKYLYNRLDEVERARLHEAVGNALETLYGENKAEIVVQLAHHFEAAGMVNKAADYLLQAGKRAVQMSAHKEAIAHYTRGIELLRTQPDTPERARRELALQIALGTPLQALKSYGAPERGRAYARARELCQQIGQTPEVFQTLLLQWSFDMPRAKHRKAFDLAEQLFDLARQMQDPAQLALAHAALGISLLYLGEFTRSRLHLEQALAGYDPQRHHSLVIPVGQDMKVTSLSYLSWILWFLGYPDQALRRAREAITLARELDHPYSLGFALGIAGCVTHLRCGKYDVALAEAETLLRLWNEQGFALYRAWGMCVKGRALTEQGWMEEGIANLREGVAACKSVGIIASHTQQLANFAEACKNAGQIEEGLSAVAEALALVEETGERHFEAELYLLRGELMLMMGDDNQAEAENCLRHAIEIARRQQAKSWELRAVTALCCLWQKQGQREKARKLLASTYGWFTEGFDTLDLRKAKTLLEELTHPGTDRKRRHRGDERVDGEPAVSSNGSPTVSLTTPACER
;
A
#
# COMPACT_ATOMS: atom_id res chain seq x y z
N MET A 1 -22.31 70.51 -46.61
CA MET A 1 -22.17 70.13 -48.02
C MET A 1 -20.82 69.44 -48.34
N ALA A 2 -20.31 68.59 -47.44
CA ALA A 2 -19.16 67.70 -47.72
C ALA A 2 -19.34 66.25 -47.21
N GLY A 3 -20.43 65.95 -46.50
CA GLY A 3 -20.76 64.59 -46.01
C GLY A 3 -21.72 63.80 -46.89
N THR A 4 -22.55 64.46 -47.71
CA THR A 4 -23.62 63.81 -48.48
C THR A 4 -23.18 63.24 -49.84
N LEU A 5 -22.05 63.69 -50.40
CA LEU A 5 -21.51 63.12 -51.65
C LEU A 5 -20.70 61.82 -51.41
N ARG A 6 -20.13 61.63 -50.22
CA ARG A 6 -19.44 60.39 -49.84
C ARG A 6 -20.41 59.23 -49.62
N LEU A 7 -21.63 59.50 -49.13
CA LEU A 7 -22.62 58.44 -48.87
C LEU A 7 -23.24 57.87 -50.17
N ALA A 8 -23.46 58.71 -51.19
CA ALA A 8 -24.03 58.26 -52.47
C ALA A 8 -23.04 57.46 -53.32
N ILE A 9 -21.73 57.76 -53.26
CA ILE A 9 -20.69 56.97 -53.93
C ILE A 9 -20.44 55.65 -53.17
N PHE A 10 -20.46 55.68 -51.83
CA PHE A 10 -20.31 54.46 -51.01
C PHE A 10 -21.50 53.50 -51.18
N LEU A 11 -22.73 54.02 -51.27
CA LEU A 11 -23.93 53.20 -51.52
C LEU A 11 -23.98 52.62 -52.95
N ARG A 12 -23.42 53.31 -53.97
CA ARG A 12 -23.37 52.79 -55.34
C ARG A 12 -22.28 51.73 -55.54
N ILE A 13 -21.20 51.80 -54.77
CA ILE A 13 -20.18 50.75 -54.70
C ILE A 13 -20.72 49.54 -53.92
N LEU A 14 -21.44 49.73 -52.81
CA LEU A 14 -22.09 48.62 -52.08
C LEU A 14 -23.20 47.94 -52.89
N TYR A 15 -23.96 48.67 -53.71
CA TYR A 15 -25.01 48.04 -54.55
C TYR A 15 -24.43 47.27 -55.74
N ASN A 16 -23.37 47.77 -56.39
CA ASN A 16 -22.71 47.04 -57.49
C ASN A 16 -21.80 45.90 -56.99
N VAL A 17 -21.22 46.00 -55.79
CA VAL A 17 -20.56 44.86 -55.14
C VAL A 17 -21.59 43.82 -54.70
N ASN A 18 -22.77 44.22 -54.19
CA ASN A 18 -23.82 43.25 -53.87
C ASN A 18 -24.40 42.56 -55.11
N VAL A 19 -24.55 43.22 -56.27
CA VAL A 19 -25.10 42.56 -57.47
C VAL A 19 -24.08 41.60 -58.13
N VAL A 20 -22.77 41.88 -58.03
CA VAL A 20 -21.72 40.95 -58.50
C VAL A 20 -21.43 39.84 -57.48
N VAL A 21 -21.60 40.10 -56.18
CA VAL A 21 -21.53 39.07 -55.13
C VAL A 21 -22.79 38.20 -55.13
N LEU A 22 -23.98 38.72 -55.45
CA LEU A 22 -25.21 37.93 -55.57
C LEU A 22 -25.28 37.06 -56.84
N SER A 23 -24.49 37.35 -57.88
CA SER A 23 -24.32 36.44 -59.02
C SER A 23 -23.13 35.47 -58.87
N LEU A 24 -22.27 35.67 -57.87
CA LEU A 24 -21.20 34.74 -57.46
C LEU A 24 -21.58 33.93 -56.19
N LEU A 25 -22.68 34.27 -55.54
CA LEU A 25 -23.40 33.43 -54.58
C LEU A 25 -24.22 32.37 -55.34
N GLY A 26 -23.51 31.53 -56.10
CA GLY A 26 -23.87 30.12 -56.09
C GLY A 26 -23.55 29.64 -54.68
N GLU A 27 -24.59 29.55 -53.85
CA GLU A 27 -24.64 28.85 -52.56
C GLU A 27 -23.28 28.25 -52.12
N MET A 28 -22.50 29.00 -51.33
CA MET A 28 -21.52 28.37 -50.43
C MET A 28 -22.31 27.69 -49.32
N THR A 29 -23.01 26.61 -49.65
CA THR A 29 -23.57 25.68 -48.68
C THR A 29 -22.41 25.17 -47.83
N MET A 30 -22.34 25.59 -46.57
CA MET A 30 -21.49 24.91 -45.61
C MET A 30 -21.96 23.46 -45.56
N ALA A 31 -21.08 22.53 -45.92
CA ALA A 31 -21.43 21.12 -45.96
C ALA A 31 -21.80 20.66 -44.54
N HIS A 32 -23.04 20.21 -44.33
CA HIS A 32 -23.52 19.73 -43.03
C HIS A 32 -23.53 18.20 -43.00
N LEU A 33 -22.80 17.61 -42.04
CA LEU A 33 -22.71 16.15 -41.87
C LEU A 33 -23.62 15.68 -40.73
N SER A 34 -24.65 14.89 -41.04
CA SER A 34 -25.49 14.25 -40.02
C SER A 34 -25.14 12.77 -39.87
N LEU A 35 -24.86 12.36 -38.63
CA LEU A 35 -24.49 11.01 -38.23
C LEU A 35 -25.58 10.42 -37.35
N TYR A 36 -26.08 9.27 -37.78
CA TYR A 36 -27.15 8.55 -37.12
C TYR A 36 -26.65 7.16 -36.71
N LEU A 37 -26.32 7.00 -35.43
CA LEU A 37 -25.72 5.79 -34.86
C LEU A 37 -26.65 5.09 -33.85
N LEU A 38 -27.73 5.72 -33.41
CA LEU A 38 -28.76 5.09 -32.57
C LEU A 38 -29.77 4.35 -33.45
N GLY A 39 -29.54 3.04 -33.63
CA GLY A 39 -30.17 2.18 -34.64
C GLY A 39 -29.17 1.82 -35.74
N THR A 40 -29.66 1.54 -36.95
CA THR A 40 -28.80 1.21 -38.10
C THR A 40 -27.92 2.40 -38.50
N PHE A 41 -26.63 2.15 -38.78
CA PHE A 41 -25.67 3.17 -39.22
C PHE A 41 -26.15 3.93 -40.48
N GLN A 42 -26.36 5.24 -40.35
CA GLN A 42 -26.73 6.13 -41.47
C GLN A 42 -25.94 7.45 -41.41
N VAL A 43 -25.54 7.95 -42.57
CA VAL A 43 -24.80 9.21 -42.71
C VAL A 43 -25.39 10.01 -43.86
N THR A 44 -25.64 11.31 -43.66
CA THR A 44 -26.09 12.23 -44.72
C THR A 44 -25.17 13.43 -44.79
N LEU A 45 -24.86 13.88 -46.02
CA LEU A 45 -24.16 15.12 -46.31
C LEU A 45 -25.13 16.05 -47.04
N ASP A 46 -25.43 17.21 -46.46
CA ASP A 46 -26.43 18.17 -46.98
C ASP A 46 -27.80 17.53 -47.25
N GLY A 47 -28.21 16.64 -46.34
CA GLY A 47 -29.46 15.89 -46.43
C GLY A 47 -29.47 14.74 -47.44
N LYS A 48 -28.39 14.52 -48.21
CA LYS A 48 -28.26 13.39 -49.15
C LYS A 48 -27.54 12.21 -48.48
N PRO A 49 -28.01 10.96 -48.61
CA PRO A 49 -27.38 9.80 -47.98
C PRO A 49 -26.01 9.50 -48.59
N VAL A 50 -25.01 9.30 -47.73
CA VAL A 50 -23.64 8.94 -48.11
C VAL A 50 -23.51 7.42 -48.16
N THR A 51 -23.48 6.85 -49.36
CA THR A 51 -23.36 5.40 -49.57
C THR A 51 -22.00 4.96 -50.10
N SER A 52 -21.11 5.90 -50.41
CA SER A 52 -19.83 5.67 -51.11
C SER A 52 -18.70 5.06 -50.27
N PHE A 53 -18.96 4.62 -49.03
CA PHE A 53 -17.95 3.97 -48.19
C PHE A 53 -17.54 2.61 -48.77
N LYS A 54 -16.24 2.40 -49.06
CA LYS A 54 -15.76 1.16 -49.69
C LYS A 54 -15.66 -0.04 -48.76
N SER A 55 -15.71 0.14 -47.44
CA SER A 55 -15.70 -0.97 -46.48
C SER A 55 -16.40 -0.63 -45.16
N ASN A 56 -16.83 -1.66 -44.43
CA ASN A 56 -17.36 -1.49 -43.07
C ASN A 56 -16.31 -0.91 -42.11
N LYS A 57 -15.01 -1.18 -42.32
CA LYS A 57 -13.94 -0.59 -41.50
C LYS A 57 -13.85 0.93 -41.64
N VAL A 58 -14.18 1.48 -42.80
CA VAL A 58 -14.26 2.95 -43.01
C VAL A 58 -15.45 3.54 -42.24
N ARG A 59 -16.60 2.85 -42.25
CA ARG A 59 -17.79 3.25 -41.49
C ARG A 59 -17.55 3.19 -39.98
N ALA A 60 -16.86 2.14 -39.52
CA ALA A 60 -16.44 1.98 -38.13
C ALA A 60 -15.46 3.06 -37.68
N LEU A 61 -14.48 3.41 -38.52
CA LEU A 61 -13.55 4.50 -38.23
C LEU A 61 -14.29 5.83 -38.05
N LEU A 62 -15.27 6.14 -38.89
CA LEU A 62 -16.09 7.34 -38.76
C LEU A 62 -16.94 7.34 -37.48
N ALA A 63 -17.66 6.24 -37.22
CA ALA A 63 -18.49 6.10 -36.01
C ALA A 63 -17.64 6.25 -34.74
N TYR A 64 -16.48 5.58 -34.70
CA TYR A 64 -15.55 5.64 -33.58
C TYR A 64 -15.02 7.05 -33.35
N LEU A 65 -14.51 7.72 -34.38
CA LEU A 65 -13.97 9.07 -34.25
C LEU A 65 -15.03 10.11 -33.88
N ALA A 66 -16.26 9.96 -34.39
CA ALA A 66 -17.34 10.89 -34.11
C ALA A 66 -17.86 10.76 -32.67
N VAL A 67 -17.94 9.55 -32.13
CA VAL A 67 -18.32 9.32 -30.72
C VAL A 67 -17.17 9.72 -29.78
N GLU A 68 -15.92 9.41 -30.13
CA GLU A 68 -14.72 9.79 -29.39
C GLU A 68 -14.18 11.18 -29.77
N ALA A 69 -15.03 12.10 -30.26
CA ALA A 69 -14.58 13.36 -30.86
C ALA A 69 -13.73 14.25 -29.93
N ASN A 70 -13.85 14.09 -28.61
CA ASN A 70 -13.06 14.82 -27.60
C ASN A 70 -11.66 14.23 -27.33
N ARG A 71 -11.29 13.14 -28.01
CA ARG A 71 -10.02 12.44 -27.82
C ARG A 71 -9.13 12.55 -29.05
N LEU A 72 -7.85 12.83 -28.83
CA LEU A 72 -6.81 12.72 -29.85
C LEU A 72 -6.35 11.26 -29.94
N HIS A 73 -6.49 10.63 -31.11
CA HIS A 73 -6.08 9.24 -31.31
C HIS A 73 -4.77 9.16 -32.08
N ARG A 74 -3.84 8.31 -31.62
CA ARG A 74 -2.65 7.95 -32.38
C ARG A 74 -3.01 6.99 -33.51
N ARG A 75 -2.28 7.08 -34.62
CA ARG A 75 -2.55 6.26 -35.81
C ARG A 75 -2.30 4.78 -35.55
N GLU A 76 -1.31 4.44 -34.75
CA GLU A 76 -1.00 3.06 -34.36
C GLU A 76 -2.17 2.44 -33.58
N THR A 77 -2.76 3.20 -32.67
CA THR A 77 -3.91 2.75 -31.88
C THR A 77 -5.14 2.46 -32.75
N LEU A 78 -5.45 3.33 -33.71
CA LEU A 78 -6.56 3.13 -34.64
C LEU A 78 -6.30 1.99 -35.63
N ALA A 79 -5.04 1.79 -36.01
CA ALA A 79 -4.62 0.68 -36.85
C ALA A 79 -4.78 -0.67 -36.12
N GLY A 80 -4.35 -0.75 -34.86
CA GLY A 80 -4.55 -1.93 -34.01
C GLY A 80 -6.02 -2.21 -33.68
N LEU A 81 -6.83 -1.16 -33.51
CA LEU A 81 -8.27 -1.28 -33.24
C LEU A 81 -9.03 -1.96 -34.39
N LEU A 82 -8.76 -1.55 -35.64
CA LEU A 82 -9.52 -1.98 -36.82
C LEU A 82 -8.81 -3.04 -37.68
N TRP A 83 -7.50 -3.26 -37.52
CA TRP A 83 -6.74 -4.28 -38.25
C TRP A 83 -5.79 -5.09 -37.33
N PRO A 84 -6.29 -5.71 -36.25
CA PRO A 84 -5.45 -6.36 -35.23
C PRO A 84 -4.65 -7.58 -35.71
N LYS A 85 -5.04 -8.18 -36.84
CA LYS A 85 -4.38 -9.37 -37.41
C LYS A 85 -3.22 -9.01 -38.36
N TRP A 86 -2.99 -7.73 -38.62
CA TRP A 86 -1.99 -7.27 -39.57
C TRP A 86 -0.77 -6.71 -38.82
N PRO A 87 0.46 -6.94 -39.31
CA PRO A 87 1.64 -6.28 -38.77
C PRO A 87 1.49 -4.75 -38.79
N ASP A 88 2.08 -4.05 -37.81
CA ASP A 88 1.88 -2.59 -37.61
C ASP A 88 2.07 -1.76 -38.89
N ARG A 89 3.06 -2.10 -39.71
CA ARG A 89 3.34 -1.41 -40.99
C ARG A 89 2.19 -1.54 -41.99
N ASP A 90 1.60 -2.72 -42.08
CA ASP A 90 0.50 -3.02 -43.02
C ASP A 90 -0.83 -2.49 -42.48
N ALA A 91 -1.04 -2.57 -41.15
CA ALA A 91 -2.19 -1.97 -40.47
C ALA A 91 -2.23 -0.45 -40.65
N LEU A 92 -1.08 0.24 -40.50
CA LEU A 92 -0.95 1.69 -40.75
C LEU A 92 -1.18 2.05 -42.22
N SER A 93 -0.75 1.19 -43.14
CA SER A 93 -0.99 1.37 -44.58
C SER A 93 -2.48 1.24 -44.89
N ASN A 94 -3.17 0.25 -44.31
CA ASN A 94 -4.61 0.07 -44.44
C ASN A 94 -5.40 1.24 -43.81
N LEU A 95 -4.96 1.75 -42.66
CA LEU A 95 -5.53 2.96 -42.05
C LEU A 95 -5.39 4.19 -42.96
N ARG A 96 -4.25 4.35 -43.65
CA ARG A 96 -4.05 5.45 -44.61
C ARG A 96 -5.05 5.36 -45.77
N TYR A 97 -5.28 4.17 -46.33
CA TYR A 97 -6.28 3.98 -47.39
C TYR A 97 -7.71 4.20 -46.88
N ALA A 98 -8.04 3.68 -45.70
CA ALA A 98 -9.35 3.90 -45.08
C ALA A 98 -9.63 5.37 -44.80
N LEU A 99 -8.61 6.12 -44.36
CA LEU A 99 -8.71 7.56 -44.13
C LEU A 99 -8.88 8.35 -45.43
N TYR A 100 -8.17 7.99 -46.51
CA TYR A 100 -8.37 8.61 -47.82
C TYR A 100 -9.80 8.38 -48.34
N ASP A 101 -10.31 7.16 -48.22
CA ASP A 101 -11.67 6.82 -48.61
C ASP A 101 -12.71 7.55 -47.76
N LEU A 102 -12.48 7.62 -46.44
CA LEU A 102 -13.34 8.34 -45.49
C LEU A 102 -13.45 9.82 -45.86
N ARG A 103 -12.32 10.51 -46.04
CA ARG A 103 -12.27 11.95 -46.36
C ARG A 103 -12.92 12.27 -47.70
N ARG A 104 -12.89 11.35 -48.66
CA ARG A 104 -13.62 11.47 -49.92
C ARG A 104 -15.12 11.25 -49.74
N ALA A 105 -15.51 10.21 -48.99
CA ALA A 105 -16.91 9.84 -48.80
C ALA A 105 -17.71 10.92 -48.05
N ILE A 106 -17.12 11.57 -47.04
CA ILE A 106 -17.80 12.61 -46.25
C ILE A 106 -17.58 14.04 -46.79
N GLY A 107 -16.93 14.21 -47.94
CA GLY A 107 -16.67 15.54 -48.48
C GLY A 107 -15.75 16.42 -47.61
N ASP A 108 -14.84 15.81 -46.83
CA ASP A 108 -13.97 16.50 -45.86
C ASP A 108 -13.09 17.61 -46.46
N HIS A 109 -12.78 17.49 -47.75
CA HIS A 109 -11.93 18.42 -48.50
C HIS A 109 -12.68 19.66 -49.01
N THR A 110 -14.02 19.63 -48.99
CA THR A 110 -14.89 20.75 -49.38
C THR A 110 -15.58 21.41 -48.18
N ALA A 111 -15.40 20.87 -46.97
CA ALA A 111 -15.94 21.42 -45.73
C ALA A 111 -14.99 22.43 -45.09
N GLU A 112 -15.50 23.59 -44.68
CA GLU A 112 -14.75 24.62 -43.96
C GLU A 112 -15.44 24.93 -42.60
N PRO A 113 -14.84 24.57 -41.45
CA PRO A 113 -13.62 23.77 -41.29
C PRO A 113 -13.85 22.26 -41.55
N PRO A 114 -12.81 21.49 -41.91
CA PRO A 114 -12.93 20.08 -42.29
C PRO A 114 -13.48 19.21 -41.15
N PHE A 115 -14.19 18.12 -41.45
CA PHE A 115 -14.76 17.20 -40.45
C PHE A 115 -13.70 16.42 -39.66
N LEU A 116 -12.50 16.25 -40.19
CA LEU A 116 -11.41 15.52 -39.52
C LEU A 116 -10.17 16.41 -39.33
N LYS A 117 -9.63 16.43 -38.10
CA LYS A 117 -8.29 16.97 -37.81
C LYS A 117 -7.26 15.86 -38.01
N VAL A 118 -6.53 15.93 -39.11
CA VAL A 118 -5.50 14.95 -39.48
C VAL A 118 -4.12 15.58 -39.36
N THR A 119 -3.27 15.03 -38.50
CA THR A 119 -1.84 15.39 -38.45
C THR A 119 -0.97 14.22 -38.94
N ARG A 120 0.36 14.36 -38.85
CA ARG A 120 1.28 13.26 -39.18
C ARG A 120 1.05 12.05 -38.27
N ASP A 121 0.85 12.28 -36.98
CA ASP A 121 0.87 11.23 -35.94
C ASP A 121 -0.50 11.01 -35.26
N THR A 122 -1.44 11.94 -35.43
CA THR A 122 -2.75 11.90 -34.75
C THR A 122 -3.94 12.13 -35.67
N LEU A 123 -5.09 11.60 -35.25
CA LEU A 123 -6.38 11.71 -35.90
C LEU A 123 -7.45 12.05 -34.86
N GLN A 124 -8.33 13.00 -35.17
CA GLN A 124 -9.47 13.38 -34.32
C GLN A 124 -10.63 13.89 -35.18
N PHE A 125 -11.87 13.71 -34.72
CA PHE A 125 -13.03 14.36 -35.32
C PHE A 125 -13.08 15.85 -34.97
N ASN A 126 -13.31 16.72 -35.95
CA ASN A 126 -13.29 18.15 -35.75
C ASN A 126 -14.63 18.64 -35.20
N THR A 127 -14.72 18.85 -33.89
CA THR A 127 -15.92 19.39 -33.26
C THR A 127 -16.26 20.83 -33.66
N ALA A 128 -15.36 21.55 -34.33
CA ALA A 128 -15.62 22.89 -34.88
C ALA A 128 -16.24 22.88 -36.28
N SER A 129 -16.37 21.70 -36.92
CA SER A 129 -17.08 21.55 -38.20
C SER A 129 -18.60 21.56 -38.01
N ASP A 130 -19.35 21.77 -39.09
CA ASP A 130 -20.82 21.79 -39.06
C ASP A 130 -21.39 20.36 -39.15
N TYR A 131 -21.61 19.72 -37.99
CA TYR A 131 -22.11 18.34 -37.92
C TYR A 131 -23.22 18.17 -36.87
N SER A 132 -24.03 17.13 -37.06
CA SER A 132 -24.97 16.62 -36.07
C SER A 132 -24.71 15.15 -35.79
N LEU A 133 -24.70 14.77 -34.52
CA LEU A 133 -24.54 13.38 -34.07
C LEU A 133 -25.68 13.04 -33.10
N ASP A 134 -26.48 12.03 -33.45
CA ASP A 134 -27.66 11.63 -32.66
C ASP A 134 -27.30 11.14 -31.26
N VAL A 135 -26.15 10.49 -31.08
CA VAL A 135 -25.61 10.09 -29.76
C VAL A 135 -25.36 11.30 -28.86
N THR A 136 -24.61 12.30 -29.34
CA THR A 136 -24.34 13.52 -28.57
C THR A 136 -25.62 14.30 -28.28
N ALA A 137 -26.53 14.38 -29.26
CA ALA A 137 -27.82 15.02 -29.07
C ALA A 137 -28.67 14.29 -28.02
N PHE A 138 -28.67 12.96 -28.01
CA PHE A 138 -29.34 12.13 -27.00
C PHE A 138 -28.78 12.38 -25.59
N GLU A 139 -27.46 12.32 -25.42
CA GLU A 139 -26.80 12.51 -24.13
C GLU A 139 -27.03 13.92 -23.56
N GLN A 140 -26.97 14.96 -24.40
CA GLN A 140 -27.24 16.34 -23.98
C GLN A 140 -28.67 16.52 -23.46
N ARG A 141 -29.65 15.85 -24.07
CA ARG A 141 -31.07 15.94 -23.68
C ARG A 141 -31.37 15.20 -22.38
N ILE A 142 -30.67 14.11 -22.10
CA ILE A 142 -30.74 13.37 -20.83
C ILE A 142 -30.08 14.14 -19.68
N THR A 143 -28.96 14.84 -19.95
CA THR A 143 -28.15 15.50 -18.93
C THR A 143 -28.68 16.88 -18.53
N SER A 144 -29.64 17.46 -19.27
CA SER A 144 -30.18 18.79 -18.96
C SER A 144 -30.94 18.82 -17.61
N GLN A 145 -30.37 19.50 -16.60
CA GLN A 145 -30.90 19.61 -15.23
C GLN A 145 -32.08 20.61 -15.10
N ARG A 146 -33.03 20.62 -16.04
CA ARG A 146 -34.23 21.47 -15.90
C ARG A 146 -35.29 20.74 -15.08
N ILE A 147 -36.03 21.48 -14.26
CA ILE A 147 -37.15 20.98 -13.45
C ILE A 147 -38.45 21.55 -14.06
N GLY A 148 -39.51 20.74 -14.15
CA GLY A 148 -40.83 21.12 -14.69
C GLY A 148 -41.12 20.61 -16.12
N GLU A 149 -42.15 21.14 -16.79
CA GLU A 149 -42.60 20.71 -18.15
C GLU A 149 -41.48 20.67 -19.20
N SER A 150 -40.48 21.54 -19.07
CA SER A 150 -39.32 21.55 -19.98
C SER A 150 -38.42 20.31 -19.85
N ALA A 151 -38.44 19.63 -18.69
CA ALA A 151 -37.70 18.39 -18.44
C ALA A 151 -38.38 17.19 -19.11
N ILE A 152 -39.71 17.14 -19.07
CA ILE A 152 -40.53 16.12 -19.73
C ILE A 152 -40.31 16.22 -21.24
N SER A 153 -40.39 17.43 -21.80
CA SER A 153 -40.14 17.68 -23.23
C SER A 153 -38.71 17.27 -23.66
N SER A 154 -37.70 17.51 -22.81
CA SER A 154 -36.32 17.10 -23.09
C SER A 154 -36.14 15.58 -23.08
N LEU A 155 -36.72 14.87 -22.09
CA LEU A 155 -36.67 13.41 -22.03
C LEU A 155 -37.46 12.77 -23.19
N GLN A 156 -38.61 13.32 -23.56
CA GLN A 156 -39.37 12.88 -24.73
C GLN A 156 -38.57 13.04 -26.03
N SER A 157 -37.88 14.17 -26.17
CA SER A 157 -36.97 14.42 -27.29
C SER A 157 -35.79 13.45 -27.29
N ALA A 158 -35.18 13.14 -26.14
CA ALA A 158 -34.13 12.13 -26.03
C ALA A 158 -34.61 10.75 -26.50
N ILE A 159 -35.75 10.27 -25.99
CA ILE A 159 -36.32 8.98 -26.40
C ILE A 159 -36.66 8.94 -27.90
N SER A 160 -37.06 10.07 -28.50
CA SER A 160 -37.31 10.12 -29.95
C SER A 160 -36.04 9.97 -30.81
N LEU A 161 -34.87 10.30 -30.28
CA LEU A 161 -33.57 10.11 -30.93
C LEU A 161 -33.09 8.65 -30.83
N TYR A 162 -33.48 7.93 -29.77
CA TYR A 162 -33.16 6.52 -29.55
C TYR A 162 -34.07 5.57 -30.35
N ARG A 163 -33.72 5.34 -31.62
CA ARG A 163 -34.53 4.52 -32.54
C ARG A 163 -34.30 3.01 -32.37
N GLY A 164 -33.10 2.61 -31.96
CA GLY A 164 -32.69 1.23 -31.72
C GLY A 164 -31.30 1.16 -31.09
N PRO A 165 -30.78 -0.04 -30.82
CA PRO A 165 -29.44 -0.24 -30.26
C PRO A 165 -28.36 0.50 -31.06
N PHE A 166 -27.32 0.99 -30.36
CA PHE A 166 -26.18 1.65 -31.01
C PHE A 166 -25.56 0.74 -32.07
N LEU A 167 -25.44 1.23 -33.32
CA LEU A 167 -24.93 0.48 -34.46
C LEU A 167 -25.64 -0.87 -34.67
N GLU A 168 -26.97 -0.87 -34.62
CA GLU A 168 -27.80 -2.06 -34.79
C GLU A 168 -27.50 -2.76 -36.13
N GLY A 169 -27.27 -4.08 -36.07
CA GLY A 169 -26.95 -4.91 -37.24
C GLY A 169 -25.56 -4.67 -37.86
N PHE A 170 -24.70 -3.87 -37.21
CA PHE A 170 -23.35 -3.56 -37.70
C PHE A 170 -22.29 -4.32 -36.88
N SER A 171 -21.43 -5.09 -37.57
CA SER A 171 -20.34 -5.85 -36.96
C SER A 171 -19.18 -6.04 -37.93
N ILE A 172 -17.97 -6.12 -37.38
CA ILE A 172 -16.68 -6.34 -38.03
C ILE A 172 -15.99 -7.51 -37.31
N GLY A 173 -16.31 -8.74 -37.73
CA GLY A 173 -15.89 -9.97 -37.04
C GLY A 173 -14.38 -10.26 -36.97
N ASP A 174 -13.52 -9.49 -37.65
CA ASP A 174 -12.06 -9.61 -37.56
C ASP A 174 -11.40 -8.54 -36.66
N SER A 175 -12.20 -7.73 -35.96
CA SER A 175 -11.76 -6.58 -35.15
C SER A 175 -12.34 -6.61 -33.73
N PRO A 176 -11.94 -7.56 -32.87
CA PRO A 176 -12.56 -7.79 -31.56
C PRO A 176 -12.54 -6.58 -30.61
N ALA A 177 -11.49 -5.76 -30.64
CA ALA A 177 -11.40 -4.55 -29.81
C ALA A 177 -12.43 -3.48 -30.22
N PHE A 178 -12.78 -3.39 -31.50
CA PHE A 178 -13.85 -2.51 -31.97
C PHE A 178 -15.23 -3.07 -31.59
N GLU A 179 -15.44 -4.39 -31.72
CA GLU A 179 -16.70 -5.04 -31.32
C GLU A 179 -16.97 -4.89 -29.81
N GLU A 180 -15.92 -4.98 -28.99
CA GLU A 180 -15.99 -4.76 -27.54
C GLU A 180 -16.38 -3.31 -27.21
N TRP A 181 -15.80 -2.33 -27.91
CA TRP A 181 -16.18 -0.93 -27.77
C TRP A 181 -17.65 -0.69 -28.17
N VAL A 182 -18.11 -1.27 -29.30
CA VAL A 182 -19.51 -1.16 -29.73
C VAL A 182 -20.46 -1.77 -28.70
N LEU A 183 -20.11 -2.92 -28.12
CA LEU A 183 -20.91 -3.58 -27.09
C LEU A 183 -21.04 -2.69 -25.84
N PHE A 184 -19.94 -2.11 -25.38
CA PHE A 184 -19.93 -1.20 -24.23
C PHE A 184 -20.79 0.05 -24.46
N GLU A 185 -20.60 0.73 -25.60
CA GLU A 185 -21.38 1.93 -25.93
C GLU A 185 -22.87 1.62 -26.09
N ARG A 186 -23.21 0.46 -26.67
CA ARG A 186 -24.59 -0.01 -26.78
C ARG A 186 -25.23 -0.19 -25.40
N GLU A 187 -24.55 -0.90 -24.49
CA GLU A 187 -25.07 -1.12 -23.13
C GLU A 187 -25.20 0.19 -22.33
N ARG A 188 -24.22 1.10 -22.47
CA ARG A 188 -24.23 2.42 -21.82
C ARG A 188 -25.44 3.26 -22.26
N LEU A 189 -25.67 3.37 -23.56
CA LEU A 189 -26.75 4.18 -24.16
C LEU A 189 -28.13 3.55 -23.92
N GLU A 190 -28.23 2.23 -24.00
CA GLU A 190 -29.46 1.50 -23.71
C GLU A 190 -29.91 1.68 -22.25
N ARG A 191 -28.98 1.61 -21.29
CA ARG A 191 -29.26 1.89 -19.88
C ARG A 191 -29.78 3.31 -19.64
N GLN A 192 -29.21 4.30 -20.34
CA GLN A 192 -29.67 5.69 -20.26
C GLN A 192 -31.07 5.87 -20.86
N ALA A 193 -31.37 5.19 -21.97
CA ALA A 193 -32.70 5.20 -22.57
C ALA A 193 -33.75 4.55 -21.65
N LEU A 194 -33.42 3.41 -21.02
CA LEU A 194 -34.26 2.72 -20.05
C LEU A 194 -34.53 3.59 -18.80
N ASP A 195 -33.54 4.33 -18.31
CA ASP A 195 -33.73 5.28 -17.21
C ASP A 195 -34.67 6.43 -17.59
N ALA A 196 -34.48 7.03 -18.76
CA ALA A 196 -35.33 8.09 -19.27
C ALA A 196 -36.79 7.62 -19.49
N LEU A 197 -36.99 6.40 -20.02
CA LEU A 197 -38.31 5.76 -20.17
C LEU A 197 -38.98 5.53 -18.81
N ARG A 198 -38.25 5.00 -17.82
CA ARG A 198 -38.77 4.78 -16.46
C ARG A 198 -39.19 6.08 -15.80
N ARG A 199 -38.39 7.14 -15.94
CA ARG A 199 -38.72 8.47 -15.40
C ARG A 199 -39.97 9.07 -16.06
N LEU A 200 -40.09 8.97 -17.40
CA LEU A 200 -41.29 9.41 -18.10
C LEU A 200 -42.53 8.60 -17.70
N ALA A 201 -42.42 7.27 -17.63
CA ALA A 201 -43.50 6.40 -17.19
C ALA A 201 -43.99 6.76 -15.78
N ALA A 202 -43.07 6.96 -14.83
CA ALA A 202 -43.40 7.33 -13.45
C ALA A 202 -44.08 8.71 -13.36
N ILE A 203 -43.61 9.70 -14.12
CA ILE A 203 -44.21 11.06 -14.14
C ILE A 203 -45.65 10.99 -14.66
N HIS A 204 -45.89 10.32 -15.79
CA HIS A 204 -47.23 10.22 -16.35
C HIS A 204 -48.16 9.34 -15.48
N GLU A 205 -47.64 8.32 -14.79
CA GLU A 205 -48.41 7.52 -13.82
C GLU A 205 -48.84 8.39 -12.62
N GLN A 206 -47.96 9.24 -12.09
CA GLN A 206 -48.28 10.17 -11.00
C GLN A 206 -49.29 11.25 -11.41
N CYS A 207 -49.23 11.73 -12.66
CA CYS A 207 -50.17 12.72 -13.20
C CYS A 207 -51.55 12.12 -13.56
N GLY A 208 -51.74 10.79 -13.42
CA GLY A 208 -52.97 10.10 -13.80
C GLY A 208 -53.15 9.90 -15.31
N GLU A 209 -52.10 10.17 -16.10
CA GLU A 209 -52.09 10.02 -17.56
C GLU A 209 -51.68 8.59 -17.94
N TYR A 210 -52.51 7.61 -17.55
CA TYR A 210 -52.16 6.19 -17.63
C TYR A 210 -51.88 5.70 -19.06
N GLU A 211 -52.57 6.21 -20.08
CA GLU A 211 -52.30 5.82 -21.48
C GLU A 211 -50.91 6.24 -21.95
N GLN A 212 -50.45 7.41 -21.53
CA GLN A 212 -49.12 7.92 -21.88
C GLN A 212 -48.02 7.15 -21.12
N ALA A 213 -48.26 6.82 -19.85
CA ALA A 213 -47.38 5.95 -19.08
C ALA A 213 -47.27 4.55 -19.71
N GLN A 214 -48.38 3.96 -20.16
CA GLN A 214 -48.37 2.66 -20.86
C GLN A 214 -47.49 2.67 -22.10
N ARG A 215 -47.47 3.78 -22.87
CA ARG A 215 -46.63 3.90 -24.07
C ARG A 215 -45.14 3.80 -23.74
N TYR A 216 -44.69 4.42 -22.65
CA TYR A 216 -43.28 4.36 -22.24
C TYR A 216 -42.91 3.01 -21.63
N VAL A 217 -43.80 2.41 -20.83
CA VAL A 217 -43.56 1.07 -20.27
C VAL A 217 -43.55 -0.01 -21.36
N ARG A 218 -44.39 0.10 -22.40
CA ARG A 218 -44.31 -0.80 -23.57
C ARG A 218 -42.99 -0.64 -24.31
N ARG A 219 -42.52 0.59 -24.51
CA ARG A 219 -41.20 0.84 -25.12
C ARG A 219 -40.05 0.32 -24.27
N GLN A 220 -40.18 0.32 -22.94
CA GLN A 220 -39.23 -0.32 -22.02
C GLN A 220 -39.22 -1.84 -22.20
N LEU A 221 -40.39 -2.47 -22.31
CA LEU A 221 -40.53 -3.91 -22.56
C LEU A 221 -40.11 -4.34 -23.97
N GLU A 222 -40.10 -3.43 -24.96
CA GLU A 222 -39.49 -3.69 -26.27
C GLU A 222 -37.96 -3.81 -26.19
N LEU A 223 -37.33 -3.07 -25.26
CA LEU A 223 -35.87 -3.10 -25.03
C LEU A 223 -35.47 -4.24 -24.10
N GLU A 224 -36.19 -4.42 -22.99
CA GLU A 224 -35.99 -5.51 -22.03
C GLU A 224 -37.27 -6.35 -21.82
N PRO A 225 -37.59 -7.29 -22.73
CA PRO A 225 -38.80 -8.11 -22.66
C PRO A 225 -38.91 -9.01 -21.41
N TRP A 226 -37.81 -9.24 -20.70
CA TRP A 226 -37.74 -10.06 -19.50
C TRP A 226 -37.82 -9.25 -18.20
N GLN A 227 -37.97 -7.92 -18.29
CA GLN A 227 -38.00 -7.07 -17.10
C GLN A 227 -39.36 -7.15 -16.39
N GLU A 228 -39.40 -7.97 -15.35
CA GLU A 228 -40.63 -8.30 -14.63
C GLU A 228 -41.29 -7.08 -13.94
N GLU A 229 -40.51 -6.12 -13.45
CA GLU A 229 -41.02 -4.87 -12.86
C GLU A 229 -41.80 -4.01 -13.86
N ALA A 230 -41.34 -3.94 -15.12
CA ALA A 230 -42.02 -3.21 -16.18
C ALA A 230 -43.35 -3.91 -16.56
N HIS A 231 -43.38 -5.25 -16.52
CA HIS A 231 -44.64 -5.99 -16.66
C HIS A 231 -45.61 -5.73 -15.50
N GLN A 232 -45.13 -5.71 -14.26
CA GLN A 232 -45.97 -5.34 -13.10
C GLN A 232 -46.54 -3.92 -13.22
N GLN A 233 -45.70 -2.97 -13.64
CA GLN A 233 -46.13 -1.58 -13.87
C GLN A 233 -47.18 -1.50 -14.98
N LEU A 234 -46.99 -2.20 -16.10
CA LEU A 234 -47.97 -2.25 -17.18
C LEU A 234 -49.29 -2.91 -16.75
N MET A 235 -49.23 -4.00 -15.99
CA MET A 235 -50.42 -4.65 -15.41
C MET A 235 -51.21 -3.68 -14.53
N ARG A 236 -50.51 -2.92 -13.68
CA ARG A 236 -51.12 -1.90 -12.81
C ARG A 236 -51.75 -0.77 -13.61
N LEU A 237 -51.03 -0.21 -14.58
CA LEU A 237 -51.51 0.87 -15.44
C LEU A 237 -52.73 0.46 -16.27
N LEU A 238 -52.76 -0.77 -16.79
CA LEU A 238 -53.92 -1.33 -17.52
C LEU A 238 -55.13 -1.54 -16.59
N ALA A 239 -54.90 -1.99 -15.36
CA ALA A 239 -55.97 -2.15 -14.38
C ALA A 239 -56.53 -0.79 -13.91
N LEU A 240 -55.67 0.21 -13.70
CA LEU A 240 -56.06 1.59 -13.34
C LEU A 240 -56.78 2.31 -14.49
N SER A 241 -56.46 2.00 -15.76
CA SER A 241 -57.18 2.52 -16.93
C SER A 241 -58.47 1.73 -17.26
N GLY A 242 -58.95 0.86 -16.36
CA GLY A 242 -60.18 0.08 -16.53
C GLY A 242 -60.07 -1.14 -17.46
N GLN A 243 -58.88 -1.45 -17.99
CA GLN A 243 -58.62 -2.54 -18.94
C GLN A 243 -58.20 -3.83 -18.22
N ARG A 244 -59.04 -4.31 -17.30
CA ARG A 244 -58.74 -5.44 -16.42
C ARG A 244 -58.34 -6.73 -17.16
N SER A 245 -59.03 -7.07 -18.25
CA SER A 245 -58.72 -8.27 -19.05
C SER A 245 -57.35 -8.17 -19.72
N ALA A 246 -56.93 -6.97 -20.13
CA ALA A 246 -55.61 -6.74 -20.72
C ALA A 246 -54.50 -6.86 -19.66
N ALA A 247 -54.75 -6.40 -18.43
CA ALA A 247 -53.80 -6.55 -17.33
C ALA A 247 -53.54 -8.04 -16.98
N LEU A 248 -54.58 -8.87 -16.95
CA LEU A 248 -54.42 -10.31 -16.71
C LEU A 248 -53.73 -11.02 -17.89
N ALA A 249 -54.00 -10.60 -19.13
CA ALA A 249 -53.29 -11.11 -20.30
C ALA A 249 -51.80 -10.77 -20.28
N GLN A 250 -51.44 -9.58 -19.76
CA GLN A 250 -50.05 -9.15 -19.65
C GLN A 250 -49.22 -10.01 -18.68
N TYR A 251 -49.85 -10.54 -17.62
CA TYR A 251 -49.22 -11.52 -16.72
C TYR A 251 -48.85 -12.81 -17.47
N GLU A 252 -49.76 -13.33 -18.30
CA GLU A 252 -49.50 -14.53 -19.10
C GLU A 252 -48.41 -14.31 -20.16
N VAL A 253 -48.30 -13.08 -20.69
CA VAL A 253 -47.18 -12.69 -21.56
C VAL A 253 -45.87 -12.70 -20.79
N CYS A 254 -45.82 -12.09 -19.60
CA CYS A 254 -44.64 -12.08 -18.73
C CYS A 254 -44.19 -13.50 -18.35
N ARG A 255 -45.14 -14.34 -17.89
CA ARG A 255 -44.89 -15.74 -17.52
C ARG A 255 -44.31 -16.55 -18.68
N ARG A 256 -44.87 -16.38 -19.88
CA ARG A 256 -44.37 -17.07 -21.08
C ARG A 256 -42.97 -16.61 -21.46
N LEU A 257 -42.72 -15.30 -21.49
CA LEU A 257 -41.41 -14.74 -21.85
C LEU A 257 -40.32 -15.13 -20.84
N LEU A 258 -40.63 -15.13 -19.54
CA LEU A 258 -39.69 -15.59 -18.51
C LEU A 258 -39.42 -17.09 -18.60
N ALA A 259 -40.44 -17.91 -18.88
CA ALA A 259 -40.28 -19.35 -19.06
C ALA A 259 -39.50 -19.70 -20.34
N GLU A 260 -39.79 -19.05 -21.47
CA GLU A 260 -39.14 -19.30 -22.76
C GLU A 260 -37.72 -18.71 -22.83
N GLY A 261 -37.50 -17.52 -22.26
CA GLY A 261 -36.22 -16.80 -22.37
C GLY A 261 -35.24 -17.06 -21.24
N LEU A 262 -35.71 -17.28 -20.02
CA LEU A 262 -34.88 -17.41 -18.82
C LEU A 262 -35.11 -18.72 -18.04
N GLY A 263 -36.11 -19.51 -18.39
CA GLY A 263 -36.42 -20.79 -17.73
C GLY A 263 -36.94 -20.64 -16.29
N VAL A 264 -37.48 -19.47 -15.94
CA VAL A 264 -37.93 -19.15 -14.57
C VAL A 264 -39.41 -18.78 -14.55
N GLU A 265 -40.07 -19.06 -13.42
CA GLU A 265 -41.45 -18.63 -13.15
C GLU A 265 -41.48 -17.17 -12.63
N PRO A 266 -42.60 -16.44 -12.81
CA PRO A 266 -42.77 -15.08 -12.29
C PRO A 266 -42.54 -14.99 -10.78
N ALA A 267 -41.87 -13.93 -10.34
CA ALA A 267 -41.66 -13.60 -8.94
C ALA A 267 -42.99 -13.55 -8.15
N ARG A 268 -42.87 -13.78 -6.84
CA ARG A 268 -44.03 -13.78 -5.92
C ARG A 268 -44.80 -12.46 -5.95
N GLY A 269 -44.12 -11.32 -6.13
CA GLY A 269 -44.75 -10.00 -6.25
C GLY A 269 -45.64 -9.85 -7.49
N THR A 270 -45.22 -10.39 -8.62
CA THR A 270 -45.97 -10.37 -9.90
C THR A 270 -47.21 -11.24 -9.83
N THR A 271 -47.07 -12.43 -9.23
CA THR A 271 -48.18 -13.36 -8.99
C THR A 271 -49.18 -12.78 -7.98
N ALA A 272 -48.70 -12.10 -6.93
CA ALA A 272 -49.57 -11.41 -5.98
C ALA A 272 -50.37 -10.27 -6.64
N LEU A 273 -49.74 -9.48 -7.52
CA LEU A 273 -50.43 -8.43 -8.28
C LEU A 273 -51.49 -9.00 -9.21
N TYR A 274 -51.21 -10.11 -9.89
CA TYR A 274 -52.18 -10.84 -10.71
C TYR A 274 -53.41 -11.24 -9.89
N GLU A 275 -53.22 -11.86 -8.72
CA GLU A 275 -54.32 -12.28 -7.85
C GLU A 275 -55.11 -11.07 -7.30
N GLN A 276 -54.45 -9.95 -6.99
CA GLN A 276 -55.13 -8.71 -6.58
C GLN A 276 -56.01 -8.11 -7.70
N ILE A 277 -55.50 -8.04 -8.93
CA ILE A 277 -56.24 -7.58 -10.10
C ILE A 277 -57.42 -8.53 -10.39
N LYS A 278 -57.22 -9.83 -10.22
CA LYS A 278 -58.25 -10.87 -10.36
C LYS A 278 -59.29 -10.85 -9.25
N ALA A 279 -58.95 -10.41 -8.04
CA ALA A 279 -59.88 -10.20 -6.93
C ALA A 279 -60.67 -8.87 -7.03
N GLY A 280 -60.22 -7.92 -7.84
CA GLY A 280 -60.88 -6.61 -8.02
C GLY A 280 -60.56 -5.61 -6.90
N SER A 281 -59.46 -5.83 -6.20
CA SER A 281 -58.99 -4.98 -5.10
C SER A 281 -58.51 -3.62 -5.60
N ARG A 282 -58.68 -2.56 -4.79
CA ARG A 282 -58.21 -1.21 -5.11
C ARG A 282 -56.68 -1.17 -5.12
N LEU A 283 -56.09 -0.85 -6.27
CA LEU A 283 -54.64 -0.71 -6.43
C LEU A 283 -54.18 0.66 -5.91
N GLN A 284 -53.09 0.68 -5.14
CA GLN A 284 -52.41 1.92 -4.72
C GLN A 284 -51.27 2.24 -5.70
N VAL A 285 -51.10 3.52 -6.04
CA VAL A 285 -49.92 4.01 -6.75
C VAL A 285 -48.78 4.11 -5.72
N PRO A 286 -47.62 3.44 -5.91
CA PRO A 286 -46.50 3.55 -4.98
C PRO A 286 -45.94 4.97 -4.93
N ASP A 287 -45.62 5.45 -3.72
CA ASP A 287 -45.06 6.78 -3.49
C ASP A 287 -43.59 6.82 -3.96
N SER A 288 -43.33 7.29 -5.18
CA SER A 288 -42.01 7.24 -5.82
C SER A 288 -41.13 8.45 -5.44
N ARG A 289 -40.61 8.44 -4.20
CA ARG A 289 -39.51 9.32 -3.75
C ARG A 289 -38.18 8.60 -3.50
N LEU A 290 -38.06 7.32 -3.82
CA LEU A 290 -36.79 6.57 -3.74
C LEU A 290 -36.57 5.84 -5.07
N GLY A 291 -35.43 6.11 -5.71
CA GLY A 291 -35.02 5.45 -6.94
C GLY A 291 -34.81 3.97 -6.71
N VAL A 292 -35.76 3.15 -7.16
CA VAL A 292 -35.67 1.69 -7.12
C VAL A 292 -34.78 1.23 -8.29
N ARG A 293 -33.71 0.50 -7.95
CA ARG A 293 -32.73 -0.09 -8.89
C ARG A 293 -33.40 -1.25 -9.65
N PRO A 294 -33.15 -1.43 -10.95
CA PRO A 294 -33.69 -2.57 -11.69
C PRO A 294 -32.97 -3.86 -11.26
N SER A 295 -33.74 -4.84 -10.81
CA SER A 295 -33.28 -6.21 -10.59
C SER A 295 -33.22 -6.96 -11.93
N THR A 296 -32.05 -7.05 -12.55
CA THR A 296 -31.84 -7.91 -13.73
C THR A 296 -30.57 -8.76 -13.61
N LEU A 297 -30.80 -10.07 -13.78
CA LEU A 297 -29.83 -11.14 -14.07
C LEU A 297 -28.86 -11.52 -12.94
N GLN A 298 -29.35 -12.40 -12.06
CA GLN A 298 -28.48 -13.38 -11.38
C GLN A 298 -27.77 -14.22 -12.45
N PRO A 299 -26.44 -14.38 -12.40
CA PRO A 299 -25.79 -15.42 -13.18
C PRO A 299 -26.25 -16.79 -12.66
N ALA A 300 -26.38 -17.76 -13.56
CA ALA A 300 -26.59 -19.15 -13.25
C ALA A 300 -25.35 -19.74 -12.53
N THR A 301 -25.17 -19.39 -11.27
CA THR A 301 -24.55 -20.31 -10.31
C THR A 301 -25.68 -21.22 -9.87
N GLN A 302 -25.65 -22.50 -10.26
CA GLN A 302 -26.52 -23.49 -9.66
C GLN A 302 -26.39 -23.37 -8.14
N LEU A 303 -27.45 -22.87 -7.49
CA LEU A 303 -27.63 -22.84 -6.05
C LEU A 303 -27.27 -24.22 -5.50
N THR A 304 -26.12 -24.35 -4.86
CA THR A 304 -26.09 -25.18 -3.67
C THR A 304 -26.94 -24.43 -2.65
N SER A 305 -28.14 -24.93 -2.37
CA SER A 305 -29.02 -24.35 -1.36
C SER A 305 -28.22 -24.12 -0.07
N PHE A 306 -28.01 -22.86 0.31
CA PHE A 306 -27.43 -22.54 1.60
C PHE A 306 -28.50 -22.80 2.66
N VAL A 307 -28.25 -23.75 3.57
CA VAL A 307 -29.26 -24.27 4.51
C VAL A 307 -28.70 -24.42 5.92
N ALA A 308 -29.59 -24.33 6.92
CA ALA A 308 -29.32 -24.63 8.33
C ALA A 308 -28.21 -23.77 9.01
N ARG A 309 -28.08 -22.49 8.64
CA ARG A 309 -27.10 -21.55 9.22
C ARG A 309 -27.67 -20.17 9.57
N GLU A 310 -28.98 -20.09 9.81
CA GLU A 310 -29.68 -18.81 10.07
C GLU A 310 -29.29 -18.19 11.43
N GLN A 311 -28.93 -19.00 12.43
CA GLN A 311 -28.48 -18.48 13.74
C GLN A 311 -27.13 -17.77 13.61
N GLU A 312 -26.20 -18.35 12.86
CA GLU A 312 -24.88 -17.78 12.61
C GLU A 312 -24.97 -16.52 11.75
N LEU A 313 -25.83 -16.50 10.72
CA LEU A 313 -26.12 -15.30 9.93
C LEU A 313 -26.71 -14.17 10.78
N MET A 314 -27.69 -14.47 11.65
CA MET A 314 -28.25 -13.47 12.56
C MET A 314 -27.21 -12.87 13.51
N ARG A 315 -26.22 -13.66 13.98
CA ARG A 315 -25.11 -13.13 14.79
C ARG A 315 -24.23 -12.18 13.97
N LEU A 316 -23.87 -12.55 12.74
CA LEU A 316 -23.10 -11.68 11.82
C LEU A 316 -23.84 -10.38 11.50
N ASP A 317 -25.16 -10.43 11.30
CA ASP A 317 -26.01 -9.24 11.09
C ASP A 317 -25.97 -8.30 12.32
N GLY A 318 -25.92 -8.86 13.54
CA GLY A 318 -25.77 -8.08 14.77
C GLY A 318 -24.45 -7.30 14.84
N PHE A 319 -23.34 -7.92 14.45
CA PHE A 319 -22.04 -7.24 14.36
C PHE A 319 -22.05 -6.15 13.28
N LEU A 320 -22.66 -6.42 12.13
CA LEU A 320 -22.80 -5.43 11.07
C LEU A 320 -23.64 -4.24 11.50
N GLY A 321 -24.77 -4.47 12.18
CA GLY A 321 -25.61 -3.39 12.71
C GLY A 321 -24.83 -2.47 13.65
N THR A 322 -23.95 -3.04 14.48
CA THR A 322 -23.08 -2.27 15.39
C THR A 322 -22.01 -1.48 14.62
N ALA A 323 -21.38 -2.09 13.61
CA ALA A 323 -20.44 -1.41 12.74
C ALA A 323 -21.09 -0.26 11.95
N LEU A 324 -22.30 -0.47 11.41
CA LEU A 324 -23.07 0.56 10.69
C LEU A 324 -23.43 1.74 11.59
N ALA A 325 -23.63 1.52 12.90
CA ALA A 325 -23.82 2.56 13.90
C ALA A 325 -22.55 3.36 14.23
N GLY A 326 -21.41 3.08 13.56
CA GLY A 326 -20.13 3.76 13.75
C GLY A 326 -19.26 3.16 14.86
N GLN A 327 -19.64 2.01 15.40
CA GLN A 327 -18.84 1.24 16.36
C GLN A 327 -18.21 0.05 15.64
N GLY A 328 -17.09 0.26 14.95
CA GLY A 328 -16.42 -0.79 14.18
C GLY A 328 -16.15 -2.06 15.00
N GLN A 329 -16.28 -3.21 14.36
CA GLN A 329 -16.29 -4.53 15.01
C GLN A 329 -15.26 -5.49 14.39
N VAL A 330 -14.82 -6.46 15.19
CA VAL A 330 -14.07 -7.64 14.72
C VAL A 330 -14.85 -8.89 15.10
N VAL A 331 -15.02 -9.81 14.15
CA VAL A 331 -15.65 -11.11 14.37
C VAL A 331 -14.82 -12.21 13.73
N PHE A 332 -14.73 -13.36 14.40
CA PHE A 332 -14.04 -14.54 13.91
C PHE A 332 -15.02 -15.69 13.65
N VAL A 333 -14.96 -16.24 12.43
CA VAL A 333 -15.73 -17.42 12.04
C VAL A 333 -14.83 -18.64 12.13
N THR A 334 -15.17 -19.60 13.01
CA THR A 334 -14.33 -20.77 13.30
C THR A 334 -15.01 -22.07 12.89
N GLY A 335 -14.20 -23.07 12.56
CA GLY A 335 -14.69 -24.42 12.26
C GLY A 335 -13.68 -25.25 11.48
N ASP A 336 -13.92 -26.55 11.38
CA ASP A 336 -13.04 -27.50 10.70
C ASP A 336 -12.97 -27.28 9.18
N ALA A 337 -12.02 -27.93 8.51
CA ALA A 337 -11.89 -27.86 7.06
C ALA A 337 -13.15 -28.41 6.37
N GLY A 338 -13.78 -27.63 5.49
CA GLY A 338 -15.02 -28.03 4.81
C GLY A 338 -16.31 -27.89 5.63
N SER A 339 -16.26 -27.22 6.79
CA SER A 339 -17.44 -26.87 7.62
C SER A 339 -18.36 -25.82 7.01
N GLY A 340 -17.91 -25.09 5.98
CA GLY A 340 -18.69 -24.06 5.29
C GLY A 340 -18.41 -22.62 5.71
N LYS A 341 -17.27 -22.32 6.35
CA LYS A 341 -16.86 -20.94 6.74
C LYS A 341 -16.97 -19.92 5.61
N THR A 342 -16.25 -20.15 4.51
CA THR A 342 -16.26 -19.26 3.34
C THR A 342 -17.67 -19.13 2.77
N ALA A 343 -18.44 -20.22 2.68
CA ALA A 343 -19.83 -20.18 2.21
C ALA A 343 -20.76 -19.34 3.10
N LEU A 344 -20.58 -19.38 4.44
CA LEU A 344 -21.32 -18.52 5.37
C LEU A 344 -20.97 -17.05 5.16
N VAL A 345 -19.68 -16.73 5.03
CA VAL A 345 -19.20 -15.35 4.84
C VAL A 345 -19.67 -14.79 3.50
N ASP A 346 -19.60 -15.58 2.42
CA ASP A 346 -20.07 -15.19 1.09
C ASP A 346 -21.59 -14.93 1.08
N GLU A 347 -22.37 -15.81 1.71
CA GLU A 347 -23.82 -15.65 1.84
C GLU A 347 -24.18 -14.42 2.69
N PHE A 348 -23.45 -14.20 3.79
CA PHE A 348 -23.60 -13.01 4.63
C PHE A 348 -23.31 -11.72 3.85
N ILE A 349 -22.21 -11.67 3.07
CA ILE A 349 -21.89 -10.52 2.22
C ILE A 349 -23.02 -10.27 1.21
N ARG A 350 -23.49 -11.33 0.55
CA ARG A 350 -24.59 -11.24 -0.43
C ARG A 350 -25.85 -10.63 0.21
N ARG A 351 -26.33 -11.19 1.32
CA ARG A 351 -27.52 -10.68 2.04
C ARG A 351 -27.32 -9.26 2.58
N SER A 352 -26.12 -8.97 3.10
CA SER A 352 -25.78 -7.65 3.63
C SER A 352 -25.80 -6.58 2.54
N MET A 353 -25.26 -6.89 1.37
CA MET A 353 -25.28 -6.01 0.21
C MET A 353 -26.70 -5.81 -0.31
N GLU A 354 -27.52 -6.87 -0.39
CA GLU A 354 -28.94 -6.75 -0.79
C GLU A 354 -29.74 -5.87 0.17
N THR A 355 -29.47 -5.98 1.48
CA THR A 355 -30.17 -5.22 2.53
C THR A 355 -29.68 -3.78 2.63
N HIS A 356 -28.38 -3.55 2.44
CA HIS A 356 -27.73 -2.25 2.60
C HIS A 356 -27.05 -1.81 1.29
N GLY A 357 -27.66 -0.84 0.59
CA GLY A 357 -27.25 -0.41 -0.74
C GLY A 357 -25.85 0.23 -0.87
N ASP A 358 -25.28 0.68 0.25
CA ASP A 358 -24.02 1.44 0.34
C ASP A 358 -22.86 0.62 0.95
N VAL A 359 -23.14 -0.60 1.43
CA VAL A 359 -22.10 -1.49 1.99
C VAL A 359 -21.22 -2.04 0.86
N VAL A 360 -19.91 -2.01 1.08
CA VAL A 360 -18.88 -2.55 0.18
C VAL A 360 -18.05 -3.60 0.92
N ALA A 361 -17.91 -4.78 0.31
CA ALA A 361 -17.09 -5.86 0.84
C ALA A 361 -15.80 -6.02 0.04
N ALA A 362 -14.69 -6.27 0.72
CA ALA A 362 -13.41 -6.63 0.11
C ALA A 362 -12.73 -7.72 0.94
N GLY A 363 -12.18 -8.74 0.28
CA GLY A 363 -11.62 -9.91 0.94
C GLY A 363 -10.27 -10.32 0.38
N GLY A 364 -9.40 -10.78 1.28
CA GLY A 364 -8.07 -11.29 0.98
C GLY A 364 -7.81 -12.66 1.59
N ASN A 365 -7.03 -13.48 0.88
CA ASN A 365 -6.66 -14.83 1.33
C ASN A 365 -5.26 -14.83 1.98
N CYS A 366 -5.08 -15.64 3.02
CA CYS A 366 -3.78 -15.88 3.62
C CYS A 366 -3.09 -17.10 3.00
N ASN A 367 -1.79 -17.02 2.69
CA ASN A 367 -1.08 -18.04 1.89
C ASN A 367 0.17 -18.65 2.54
N ALA A 368 0.44 -18.42 3.82
CA ALA A 368 1.63 -18.97 4.50
C ALA A 368 1.50 -20.47 4.83
N HIS A 369 0.74 -21.23 4.03
CA HIS A 369 0.54 -22.66 4.22
C HIS A 369 1.83 -23.48 4.05
N THR A 370 2.77 -22.98 3.26
CA THR A 370 4.00 -23.69 2.88
C THR A 370 5.30 -23.01 3.37
N GLY A 371 5.21 -22.01 4.26
CA GLY A 371 6.40 -21.32 4.77
C GLY A 371 6.13 -19.95 5.41
N ILE A 372 6.93 -18.95 5.04
CA ILE A 372 6.98 -17.62 5.67
C ILE A 372 5.80 -16.71 5.21
N GLY A 373 5.16 -17.02 4.08
CA GLY A 373 4.04 -16.25 3.49
C GLY A 373 4.50 -15.03 2.69
N ASP A 374 3.60 -14.45 1.88
CA ASP A 374 3.83 -13.14 1.24
C ASP A 374 3.41 -12.01 2.21
N PRO A 375 4.32 -11.08 2.58
CA PRO A 375 4.01 -10.03 3.57
C PRO A 375 2.75 -9.24 3.25
N TYR A 376 1.87 -9.11 4.24
CA TYR A 376 0.63 -8.32 4.18
C TYR A 376 -0.35 -8.73 3.06
N LEU A 377 -0.19 -9.92 2.47
CA LEU A 377 -0.97 -10.34 1.30
C LEU A 377 -2.49 -10.07 1.41
N PRO A 378 -3.20 -10.51 2.48
CA PRO A 378 -4.64 -10.32 2.51
C PRO A 378 -5.04 -8.84 2.52
N PHE A 379 -4.24 -7.95 3.12
CA PHE A 379 -4.48 -6.51 3.08
C PHE A 379 -4.14 -5.90 1.72
N ARG A 380 -3.10 -6.41 1.04
CA ARG A 380 -2.80 -6.03 -0.34
C ARG A 380 -3.95 -6.36 -1.27
N GLU A 381 -4.49 -7.57 -1.17
CA GLU A 381 -5.66 -7.98 -1.97
C GLU A 381 -6.90 -7.11 -1.67
N ILE A 382 -7.14 -6.77 -0.40
CA ILE A 382 -8.24 -5.86 -0.02
C ILE A 382 -8.08 -4.50 -0.70
N VAL A 383 -6.90 -3.87 -0.60
CA VAL A 383 -6.67 -2.54 -1.19
C VAL A 383 -6.69 -2.60 -2.72
N GLN A 384 -6.20 -3.68 -3.32
CA GLN A 384 -6.29 -3.91 -4.77
C GLN A 384 -7.75 -4.01 -5.24
N LEU A 385 -8.60 -4.75 -4.53
CA LEU A 385 -10.03 -4.85 -4.84
C LEU A 385 -10.75 -3.50 -4.71
N LEU A 386 -10.50 -2.76 -3.63
CA LEU A 386 -11.07 -1.42 -3.41
C LEU A 386 -10.59 -0.41 -4.46
N THR A 387 -9.42 -0.64 -5.07
CA THR A 387 -8.87 0.16 -6.18
C THR A 387 -9.15 -0.42 -7.56
N GLY A 388 -10.19 -1.25 -7.65
CA GLY A 388 -10.77 -1.67 -8.93
C GLY A 388 -10.02 -2.77 -9.65
N ASP A 389 -9.08 -3.47 -9.01
CA ASP A 389 -8.45 -4.69 -9.53
C ASP A 389 -9.42 -5.88 -9.34
N ILE A 390 -10.43 -5.95 -10.22
CA ILE A 390 -11.56 -6.87 -10.08
C ILE A 390 -11.74 -7.79 -11.28
N GLU A 391 -11.02 -7.55 -12.38
CA GLU A 391 -11.14 -8.27 -13.65
C GLU A 391 -10.87 -9.75 -13.45
N ALA A 392 -9.82 -10.06 -12.70
CA ALA A 392 -9.43 -11.41 -12.33
C ALA A 392 -10.57 -12.12 -11.56
N LYS A 393 -10.99 -11.60 -10.41
CA LYS A 393 -11.99 -12.25 -9.54
C LYS A 393 -13.40 -12.28 -10.18
N ARG A 394 -13.74 -11.33 -11.06
CA ARG A 394 -15.01 -11.33 -11.81
C ARG A 394 -15.01 -12.38 -12.92
N ALA A 395 -13.91 -12.54 -13.66
CA ALA A 395 -13.82 -13.50 -14.77
C ALA A 395 -14.00 -14.96 -14.34
N GLY A 396 -13.59 -15.33 -13.11
CA GLY A 396 -13.90 -16.65 -12.55
C GLY A 396 -15.15 -16.72 -11.67
N GLY A 397 -15.98 -15.66 -11.64
CA GLY A 397 -17.26 -15.70 -10.94
C GLY A 397 -17.17 -15.72 -9.41
N ALA A 398 -16.02 -15.37 -8.83
CA ALA A 398 -15.86 -15.19 -7.39
C ALA A 398 -16.52 -13.90 -6.88
N ILE A 399 -16.75 -12.93 -7.77
CA ILE A 399 -17.44 -11.67 -7.49
C ILE A 399 -18.65 -11.56 -8.40
N THR A 400 -19.83 -11.26 -7.83
CA THR A 400 -21.06 -11.05 -8.60
C THR A 400 -20.99 -9.76 -9.41
N ARG A 401 -21.81 -9.64 -10.46
CA ARG A 401 -21.88 -8.40 -11.25
C ARG A 401 -22.22 -7.19 -10.37
N GLU A 402 -23.13 -7.34 -9.42
CA GLU A 402 -23.50 -6.28 -8.50
C GLU A 402 -22.34 -5.85 -7.61
N HIS A 403 -21.60 -6.82 -7.05
CA HIS A 403 -20.45 -6.54 -6.21
C HIS A 403 -19.32 -5.83 -6.98
N ALA A 404 -19.04 -6.26 -8.21
CA ALA A 404 -18.10 -5.58 -9.10
C ALA A 404 -18.49 -4.12 -9.37
N LEU A 405 -19.78 -3.85 -9.61
CA LEU A 405 -20.28 -2.48 -9.82
C LEU A 405 -20.10 -1.61 -8.57
N ARG A 406 -20.27 -2.15 -7.37
CA ARG A 406 -20.03 -1.41 -6.12
C ARG A 406 -18.54 -1.08 -5.93
N LEU A 407 -17.65 -2.05 -6.17
CA LEU A 407 -16.21 -1.82 -6.10
C LEU A 407 -15.75 -0.74 -7.10
N TRP A 408 -16.30 -0.74 -8.32
CA TRP A 408 -16.02 0.34 -9.29
C TRP A 408 -16.60 1.69 -8.89
N ALA A 409 -17.77 1.73 -8.23
CA ALA A 409 -18.34 2.98 -7.75
C ALA A 409 -17.46 3.64 -6.66
N VAL A 410 -16.77 2.83 -5.86
CA VAL A 410 -15.89 3.29 -4.77
C VAL A 410 -14.48 3.65 -5.27
N LEU A 411 -14.10 3.21 -6.47
CA LEU A 411 -12.76 3.44 -7.04
C LEU A 411 -12.26 4.89 -6.93
N PRO A 412 -13.03 5.94 -7.29
CA PRO A 412 -12.54 7.32 -7.20
C PRO A 412 -12.19 7.73 -5.77
N ASP A 413 -13.05 7.35 -4.81
CA ASP A 413 -12.87 7.67 -3.39
C ASP A 413 -11.72 6.88 -2.77
N ALA A 414 -11.55 5.61 -3.16
CA ALA A 414 -10.45 4.76 -2.72
C ALA A 414 -9.09 5.28 -3.23
N VAL A 415 -9.01 5.69 -4.50
CA VAL A 415 -7.78 6.27 -5.07
C VAL A 415 -7.47 7.61 -4.43
N GLN A 416 -8.48 8.46 -4.23
CA GLN A 416 -8.29 9.72 -3.51
C GLN A 416 -7.77 9.49 -2.09
N ALA A 417 -8.38 8.55 -1.35
CA ALA A 417 -7.93 8.19 -0.02
C ALA A 417 -6.47 7.71 -0.01
N LEU A 418 -6.05 6.91 -1.00
CA LEU A 418 -4.65 6.50 -1.16
C LEU A 418 -3.73 7.69 -1.38
N VAL A 419 -4.07 8.61 -2.30
CA VAL A 419 -3.24 9.79 -2.59
C VAL A 419 -3.14 10.72 -1.38
N ASP A 420 -4.22 10.90 -0.63
CA ASP A 420 -4.29 11.86 0.48
C ASP A 420 -3.75 11.30 1.79
N ALA A 421 -4.02 10.02 2.09
CA ALA A 421 -3.77 9.43 3.40
C ALA A 421 -2.75 8.27 3.39
N GLY A 422 -2.43 7.70 2.23
CA GLY A 422 -1.52 6.56 2.12
C GLY A 422 -0.66 6.52 0.85
N PRO A 423 0.08 7.60 0.50
CA PRO A 423 0.83 7.66 -0.75
C PRO A 423 1.89 6.55 -0.87
N ASN A 424 2.43 6.07 0.26
CA ASN A 424 3.44 5.01 0.28
C ASN A 424 2.86 3.60 0.04
N LEU A 425 1.54 3.47 -0.04
CA LEU A 425 0.88 2.22 -0.42
C LEU A 425 0.87 2.00 -1.93
N ILE A 426 1.11 3.07 -2.70
CA ILE A 426 1.29 3.01 -4.15
C ILE A 426 2.65 2.34 -4.41
N ASP A 427 2.67 1.39 -5.34
CA ASP A 427 3.76 0.47 -5.67
C ASP A 427 4.17 -0.54 -4.56
N LEU A 428 3.73 -0.34 -3.31
CA LEU A 428 3.90 -1.33 -2.23
C LEU A 428 2.73 -2.31 -2.13
N PHE A 429 1.50 -1.81 -2.16
CA PHE A 429 0.25 -2.58 -2.06
C PHE A 429 -0.46 -2.64 -3.40
N VAL A 430 -0.46 -1.54 -4.15
CA VAL A 430 -1.13 -1.41 -5.46
C VAL A 430 -0.14 -0.88 -6.49
N PRO A 431 0.09 -1.57 -7.62
CA PRO A 431 0.96 -1.07 -8.67
C PRO A 431 0.47 0.27 -9.25
N GLY A 432 1.27 1.31 -9.14
CA GLY A 432 0.92 2.69 -9.51
C GLY A 432 0.63 2.85 -11.00
N ALA A 433 1.42 2.21 -11.86
CA ALA A 433 1.18 2.23 -13.31
C ALA A 433 -0.17 1.61 -13.70
N ALA A 434 -0.54 0.49 -13.07
CA ALA A 434 -1.85 -0.13 -13.29
C ALA A 434 -2.98 0.75 -12.74
N LEU A 435 -2.76 1.38 -11.59
CA LEU A 435 -3.72 2.30 -10.98
C LEU A 435 -4.03 3.50 -11.87
N VAL A 436 -3.00 4.12 -12.47
CA VAL A 436 -3.16 5.23 -13.41
C VAL A 436 -4.04 4.81 -14.59
N LEU A 437 -3.76 3.67 -15.23
CA LEU A 437 -4.56 3.14 -16.35
C LEU A 437 -6.02 2.93 -15.99
N ARG A 438 -6.31 2.39 -14.79
CA ARG A 438 -7.68 2.22 -14.30
C ARG A 438 -8.36 3.57 -14.07
N VAL A 439 -7.68 4.52 -13.44
CA VAL A 439 -8.19 5.87 -13.21
C VAL A 439 -8.48 6.60 -14.53
N GLU A 440 -7.69 6.37 -15.59
CA GLU A 440 -7.96 6.97 -16.91
C GLU A 440 -9.30 6.55 -17.51
N ALA A 441 -9.75 5.32 -17.23
CA ALA A 441 -11.00 4.77 -17.77
C ALA A 441 -12.24 5.21 -16.97
N PHE A 442 -12.10 5.51 -15.68
CA PHE A 442 -13.25 5.68 -14.77
C PHE A 442 -13.38 7.06 -14.10
N VAL A 443 -12.33 7.91 -14.13
CA VAL A 443 -12.33 9.19 -13.40
C VAL A 443 -12.21 10.39 -14.34
N PRO A 444 -13.11 11.41 -14.23
CA PRO A 444 -13.05 12.62 -15.03
C PRO A 444 -11.71 13.35 -14.92
N ARG A 445 -11.21 13.92 -16.03
CA ARG A 445 -9.91 14.62 -16.12
C ARG A 445 -9.74 15.86 -15.22
N GLY A 446 -10.80 16.30 -14.53
CA GLY A 446 -10.79 17.47 -13.63
C GLY A 446 -10.54 17.18 -12.15
N ALA A 447 -10.32 15.92 -11.75
CA ALA A 447 -10.09 15.57 -10.35
C ALA A 447 -8.73 16.12 -9.85
N ILE A 448 -8.77 16.97 -8.81
CA ILE A 448 -7.59 17.69 -8.28
C ILE A 448 -6.48 16.73 -7.83
N TRP A 449 -6.84 15.57 -7.28
CA TRP A 449 -5.89 14.57 -6.79
C TRP A 449 -5.17 13.78 -7.91
N ARG A 450 -5.65 13.84 -9.16
CA ARG A 450 -5.06 13.07 -10.29
C ARG A 450 -3.64 13.53 -10.63
N ALA A 451 -3.41 14.84 -10.68
CA ALA A 451 -2.08 15.39 -10.93
C ALA A 451 -1.06 14.95 -9.86
N ARG A 452 -1.54 14.77 -8.62
CA ARG A 452 -0.73 14.29 -7.51
C ARG A 452 -0.44 12.79 -7.60
N LEU A 453 -1.39 11.98 -8.09
CA LEU A 453 -1.15 10.56 -8.40
C LEU A 453 -0.06 10.41 -9.47
N ASP A 454 -0.15 11.17 -10.56
CA ASP A 454 0.83 11.12 -11.65
C ASP A 454 2.24 11.50 -11.17
N ASP A 455 2.38 12.53 -10.33
CA ASP A 455 3.65 12.93 -9.70
C ASP A 455 4.20 11.83 -8.76
N LEU A 456 3.35 11.22 -7.93
CA LEU A 456 3.76 10.14 -7.03
C LEU A 456 4.30 8.92 -7.79
N VAL A 457 3.60 8.48 -8.85
CA VAL A 457 4.02 7.33 -9.67
C VAL A 457 5.31 7.64 -10.44
N GLN A 458 5.48 8.88 -10.95
CA GLN A 458 6.72 9.28 -11.60
C GLN A 458 7.91 9.33 -10.65
N ARG A 459 7.73 9.83 -9.42
CA ARG A 459 8.79 9.84 -8.40
C ARG A 459 9.19 8.43 -7.98
N ALA A 460 8.22 7.54 -7.78
CA ALA A 460 8.49 6.13 -7.46
C ALA A 460 9.28 5.44 -8.58
N ALA A 461 8.97 5.74 -9.85
CA ALA A 461 9.72 5.20 -11.00
C ALA A 461 11.17 5.73 -11.10
N LEU A 462 11.42 6.95 -10.64
CA LEU A 462 12.76 7.57 -10.65
C LEU A 462 13.62 7.14 -9.45
N HIS A 463 12.99 6.79 -8.33
CA HIS A 463 13.66 6.41 -7.08
C HIS A 463 13.01 5.17 -6.44
N PRO A 464 13.10 3.98 -7.06
CA PRO A 464 12.45 2.76 -6.56
C PRO A 464 12.95 2.29 -5.18
N ASP A 465 14.15 2.73 -4.76
CA ASP A 465 14.81 2.31 -3.52
C ASP A 465 14.82 3.41 -2.42
N SER A 466 14.17 4.56 -2.60
CA SER A 466 14.29 5.71 -1.67
C SER A 466 13.35 5.68 -0.46
N THR A 467 12.44 4.70 -0.36
CA THR A 467 11.37 4.74 0.63
C THR A 467 11.74 3.95 1.89
N ASP A 468 12.48 4.59 2.80
CA ASP A 468 12.73 4.08 4.16
C ASP A 468 11.45 4.22 5.01
N LEU A 469 10.47 3.35 4.75
CA LEU A 469 9.23 3.30 5.52
C LEU A 469 9.45 2.60 6.87
N GLN A 470 8.97 3.23 7.93
CA GLN A 470 8.74 2.55 9.19
C GLN A 470 7.41 1.77 9.13
N GLN A 471 7.41 0.54 9.64
CA GLN A 471 6.22 -0.32 9.69
C GLN A 471 5.02 0.37 10.37
N VAL A 472 5.27 1.17 11.42
CA VAL A 472 4.22 1.94 12.11
C VAL A 472 3.54 2.95 11.17
N ASN A 473 4.33 3.63 10.33
CA ASN A 473 3.80 4.62 9.38
C ASN A 473 3.00 3.93 8.26
N LEU A 474 3.45 2.74 7.83
CA LEU A 474 2.69 1.90 6.90
C LEU A 474 1.31 1.50 7.48
N PHE A 475 1.29 1.02 8.72
CA PHE A 475 0.05 0.60 9.39
C PHE A 475 -0.91 1.77 9.60
N GLU A 476 -0.37 2.93 9.97
CA GLU A 476 -1.11 4.17 10.10
C GLU A 476 -1.76 4.58 8.78
N GLN A 477 -1.00 4.55 7.68
CA GLN A 477 -1.49 4.92 6.35
C GLN A 477 -2.62 3.99 5.89
N ILE A 478 -2.45 2.66 5.99
CA ILE A 478 -3.50 1.70 5.64
C ILE A 478 -4.76 1.96 6.47
N THR A 479 -4.60 2.16 7.77
CA THR A 479 -5.73 2.43 8.68
C THR A 479 -6.46 3.71 8.27
N ARG A 480 -5.74 4.79 7.97
CA ARG A 480 -6.34 6.06 7.54
C ARG A 480 -7.05 5.95 6.21
N VAL A 481 -6.49 5.22 5.25
CA VAL A 481 -7.12 4.96 3.95
C VAL A 481 -8.45 4.24 4.15
N LEU A 482 -8.46 3.14 4.91
CA LEU A 482 -9.68 2.37 5.20
C LEU A 482 -10.71 3.18 5.98
N GLN A 483 -10.28 3.95 6.99
CA GLN A 483 -11.16 4.82 7.77
C GLN A 483 -11.73 5.97 6.93
N SER A 484 -10.94 6.58 6.05
CA SER A 484 -11.38 7.64 5.14
C SER A 484 -12.47 7.11 4.22
N LEU A 485 -12.27 5.92 3.65
CA LEU A 485 -13.24 5.26 2.79
C LEU A 485 -14.52 4.88 3.57
N ALA A 486 -14.36 4.36 4.78
CA ALA A 486 -15.46 3.99 5.68
C ALA A 486 -16.36 5.16 6.10
N ARG A 487 -15.93 6.41 5.93
CA ARG A 487 -16.78 7.59 6.16
C ARG A 487 -17.83 7.78 5.07
N GLN A 488 -17.55 7.30 3.87
CA GLN A 488 -18.46 7.43 2.72
C GLN A 488 -19.20 6.13 2.46
N HIS A 489 -18.49 5.00 2.57
CA HIS A 489 -19.01 3.66 2.25
C HIS A 489 -18.72 2.71 3.41
N PRO A 490 -19.72 2.16 4.14
CA PRO A 490 -19.45 1.16 5.16
C PRO A 490 -18.72 -0.07 4.59
N LEU A 491 -17.69 -0.54 5.30
CA LEU A 491 -16.79 -1.59 4.79
C LEU A 491 -16.95 -2.92 5.55
N ILE A 492 -17.01 -4.02 4.79
CA ILE A 492 -16.81 -5.38 5.30
C ILE A 492 -15.45 -5.88 4.77
N LEU A 493 -14.52 -6.15 5.68
CA LEU A 493 -13.17 -6.63 5.35
C LEU A 493 -13.06 -8.11 5.73
N VAL A 494 -12.80 -8.98 4.76
CA VAL A 494 -12.69 -10.43 5.01
C VAL A 494 -11.24 -10.88 4.92
N LEU A 495 -10.77 -11.59 5.95
CA LEU A 495 -9.48 -12.25 6.00
C LEU A 495 -9.73 -13.76 6.09
N ASP A 496 -9.59 -14.47 4.97
CA ASP A 496 -9.83 -15.91 4.94
C ASP A 496 -8.53 -16.70 5.24
N ASP A 497 -8.72 -17.89 5.82
CA ASP A 497 -7.67 -18.81 6.25
C ASP A 497 -6.57 -18.17 7.14
N LEU A 498 -6.96 -17.36 8.14
CA LEU A 498 -6.02 -16.64 9.04
C LEU A 498 -5.02 -17.54 9.78
N GLN A 499 -5.25 -18.84 9.90
CA GLN A 499 -4.23 -19.79 10.38
C GLN A 499 -2.96 -19.80 9.51
N TRP A 500 -3.04 -19.29 8.28
CA TRP A 500 -1.96 -19.14 7.31
C TRP A 500 -1.53 -17.68 7.10
N ALA A 501 -1.86 -16.75 8.01
CA ALA A 501 -1.41 -15.36 7.94
C ALA A 501 0.08 -15.23 8.33
N ASP A 502 0.82 -14.33 7.68
CA ASP A 502 2.18 -13.94 8.09
C ASP A 502 2.17 -13.05 9.34
N THR A 503 3.32 -12.88 9.99
CA THR A 503 3.41 -12.12 11.25
C THR A 503 3.10 -10.64 11.02
N GLY A 504 3.52 -10.09 9.88
CA GLY A 504 3.20 -8.74 9.42
C GLY A 504 1.69 -8.52 9.30
N SER A 505 0.98 -9.38 8.58
CA SER A 505 -0.49 -9.33 8.45
C SER A 505 -1.19 -9.40 9.80
N ILE A 506 -0.76 -10.31 10.68
CA ILE A 506 -1.33 -10.45 12.02
C ILE A 506 -1.11 -9.16 12.84
N SER A 507 0.07 -8.55 12.74
CA SER A 507 0.39 -7.30 13.43
C SER A 507 -0.42 -6.11 12.89
N LEU A 508 -0.64 -6.06 11.57
CA LEU A 508 -1.49 -5.05 10.92
C LEU A 508 -2.96 -5.23 11.32
N LEU A 509 -3.46 -6.47 11.39
CA LEU A 509 -4.80 -6.78 11.91
C LEU A 509 -4.97 -6.26 13.34
N PHE A 510 -3.99 -6.52 14.22
CA PHE A 510 -4.02 -6.02 15.59
C PHE A 510 -4.02 -4.49 15.66
N HIS A 511 -3.18 -3.83 14.86
CA HIS A 511 -3.13 -2.37 14.78
C HIS A 511 -4.47 -1.77 14.29
N LEU A 512 -5.04 -2.34 13.23
CA LEU A 512 -6.32 -1.92 12.68
C LEU A 512 -7.45 -2.10 13.69
N GLY A 513 -7.54 -3.29 14.32
CA GLY A 513 -8.57 -3.62 15.30
C GLY A 513 -8.68 -2.62 16.44
N ARG A 514 -7.54 -2.20 17.01
CA ARG A 514 -7.49 -1.20 18.10
C ARG A 514 -7.95 0.21 17.70
N ARG A 515 -8.18 0.45 16.40
CA ARG A 515 -8.54 1.75 15.83
C ARG A 515 -9.85 1.70 15.04
N LEU A 516 -10.63 0.64 15.22
CA LEU A 516 -11.96 0.52 14.62
C LEU A 516 -13.01 1.39 15.31
N ALA A 517 -12.76 1.82 16.56
CA ALA A 517 -13.66 2.69 17.30
C ALA A 517 -13.96 3.99 16.51
N GLY A 518 -15.24 4.29 16.32
CA GLY A 518 -15.69 5.46 15.55
C GLY A 518 -15.70 5.27 14.02
N SER A 519 -15.42 4.07 13.53
CA SER A 519 -15.44 3.74 12.09
C SER A 519 -16.61 2.82 11.72
N ARG A 520 -17.05 2.87 10.46
CA ARG A 520 -18.09 1.99 9.90
C ARG A 520 -17.44 0.78 9.20
N ILE A 521 -16.63 0.04 9.94
CA ILE A 521 -15.84 -1.09 9.43
C ILE A 521 -16.17 -2.35 10.24
N LEU A 522 -16.50 -3.43 9.55
CA LEU A 522 -16.60 -4.78 10.11
C LEU A 522 -15.45 -5.64 9.56
N VAL A 523 -14.60 -6.16 10.44
CA VAL A 523 -13.54 -7.11 10.07
C VAL A 523 -13.98 -8.53 10.40
N ILE A 524 -13.96 -9.42 9.40
CA ILE A 524 -14.32 -10.83 9.53
C ILE A 524 -13.07 -11.68 9.29
N GLY A 525 -12.64 -12.43 10.30
CA GLY A 525 -11.54 -13.37 10.20
C GLY A 525 -12.02 -14.82 10.19
N ALA A 526 -11.76 -15.57 9.14
CA ALA A 526 -12.10 -17.00 9.10
C ALA A 526 -10.85 -17.85 9.38
N TYR A 527 -10.93 -18.80 10.33
CA TYR A 527 -9.80 -19.69 10.63
C TYR A 527 -10.19 -21.06 11.19
N ARG A 528 -9.20 -21.95 11.28
CA ARG A 528 -9.32 -23.32 11.81
C ARG A 528 -8.68 -23.40 13.20
N PRO A 529 -9.44 -23.59 14.29
CA PRO A 529 -8.90 -23.59 15.66
C PRO A 529 -7.82 -24.65 15.90
N GLY A 530 -7.98 -25.86 15.36
CA GLY A 530 -7.01 -26.94 15.52
C GLY A 530 -5.62 -26.61 14.95
N GLU A 531 -5.56 -25.94 13.80
CA GLU A 531 -4.30 -25.54 13.16
C GLU A 531 -3.60 -24.41 13.96
N VAL A 532 -4.38 -23.47 14.50
CA VAL A 532 -3.85 -22.41 15.36
C VAL A 532 -3.30 -22.97 16.68
N ALA A 533 -3.96 -23.98 17.26
CA ALA A 533 -3.54 -24.63 18.49
C ALA A 533 -2.26 -25.47 18.34
N LEU A 534 -2.05 -26.10 17.17
CA LEU A 534 -0.82 -26.83 16.85
C LEU A 534 0.41 -25.91 16.76
N GLY A 535 0.20 -24.63 16.48
CA GLY A 535 1.27 -23.64 16.37
C GLY A 535 2.07 -23.76 15.06
N ARG A 536 3.11 -22.93 14.92
CA ARG A 536 4.06 -23.00 13.78
C ARG A 536 5.47 -23.25 14.30
N GLY A 537 6.12 -24.29 13.81
CA GLY A 537 7.52 -24.59 14.16
C GLY A 537 7.74 -24.92 15.65
N GLY A 538 6.70 -25.35 16.37
CA GLY A 538 6.77 -25.66 17.81
C GLY A 538 6.46 -24.48 18.74
N GLU A 539 6.17 -23.29 18.20
CA GLU A 539 5.73 -22.11 18.97
C GLU A 539 4.22 -21.86 18.83
N ARG A 540 3.60 -21.23 19.85
CA ARG A 540 2.18 -20.85 19.81
C ARG A 540 1.91 -19.86 18.68
N HIS A 541 0.77 -20.00 18.02
CA HIS A 541 0.42 -19.15 16.89
C HIS A 541 0.11 -17.71 17.34
N PRO A 542 0.68 -16.66 16.72
CA PRO A 542 0.50 -15.26 17.14
C PRO A 542 -0.96 -14.79 17.19
N LEU A 543 -1.82 -15.38 16.35
CA LEU A 543 -3.26 -15.10 16.31
C LEU A 543 -3.97 -15.37 17.65
N GLU A 544 -3.53 -16.36 18.43
CA GLU A 544 -4.14 -16.72 19.71
C GLU A 544 -4.12 -15.54 20.70
N HIS A 545 -2.99 -14.83 20.78
CA HIS A 545 -2.85 -13.66 21.64
C HIS A 545 -3.82 -12.53 21.22
N ILE A 546 -3.92 -12.27 19.92
CA ILE A 546 -4.76 -11.18 19.38
C ILE A 546 -6.24 -11.47 19.56
N ILE A 547 -6.67 -12.72 19.37
CA ILE A 547 -8.07 -13.11 19.64
C ILE A 547 -8.41 -12.83 21.10
N ASN A 548 -7.52 -13.18 22.04
CA ASN A 548 -7.74 -12.94 23.47
C ASN A 548 -7.82 -11.44 23.81
N GLU A 549 -6.99 -10.60 23.19
CA GLU A 549 -7.07 -9.14 23.38
C GLU A 549 -8.36 -8.56 22.76
N PHE A 550 -8.73 -8.98 21.55
CA PHE A 550 -9.99 -8.54 20.94
C PHE A 550 -11.23 -9.02 21.69
N GLN A 551 -11.20 -10.21 22.29
CA GLN A 551 -12.30 -10.67 23.16
C GLN A 551 -12.49 -9.74 24.37
N ARG A 552 -11.40 -9.17 24.92
CA ARG A 552 -11.49 -8.20 26.01
C ARG A 552 -12.09 -6.87 25.55
N ASP A 553 -11.71 -6.41 24.35
CA ASP A 553 -12.11 -5.10 23.82
C ASP A 553 -13.53 -5.10 23.22
N PHE A 554 -13.91 -6.17 22.52
CA PHE A 554 -15.15 -6.28 21.74
C PHE A 554 -16.16 -7.28 22.31
N GLY A 555 -15.78 -8.08 23.32
CA GLY A 555 -16.65 -9.07 23.96
C GLY A 555 -16.70 -10.41 23.23
N ASP A 556 -17.90 -10.97 23.07
CA ASP A 556 -18.09 -12.21 22.31
C ASP A 556 -17.95 -11.93 20.82
N ILE A 557 -16.82 -12.35 20.25
CA ILE A 557 -16.43 -12.13 18.85
C ILE A 557 -16.37 -13.43 18.03
N GLN A 558 -16.89 -14.56 18.54
CA GLN A 558 -16.74 -15.86 17.86
C GLN A 558 -18.07 -16.43 17.35
N VAL A 559 -18.06 -16.80 16.07
CA VAL A 559 -19.12 -17.58 15.42
C VAL A 559 -18.56 -18.97 15.08
N ASP A 560 -18.83 -19.94 15.95
CA ASP A 560 -18.31 -21.30 15.85
C ASP A 560 -19.26 -22.25 15.09
N LEU A 561 -18.82 -22.73 13.93
CA LEU A 561 -19.59 -23.62 13.08
C LEU A 561 -19.60 -25.07 13.56
N ALA A 562 -18.69 -25.46 14.46
CA ALA A 562 -18.63 -26.82 15.03
C ALA A 562 -19.78 -27.10 16.01
N GLN A 563 -20.41 -26.06 16.55
CA GLN A 563 -21.54 -26.19 17.48
C GLN A 563 -22.90 -26.38 16.80
N ALA A 564 -22.97 -26.23 15.47
CA ALA A 564 -24.21 -26.42 14.76
C ALA A 564 -24.61 -27.89 14.65
N ASP A 565 -25.91 -28.15 14.73
CA ASP A 565 -26.43 -29.51 14.63
C ASP A 565 -26.28 -30.04 13.19
N GLY A 566 -25.28 -30.89 13.00
CA GLY A 566 -25.04 -31.57 11.72
C GLY A 566 -26.23 -32.40 11.23
N ARG A 567 -27.13 -32.82 12.13
CA ARG A 567 -28.37 -33.51 11.76
C ARG A 567 -29.36 -32.55 11.09
N GLN A 568 -29.51 -31.35 11.63
CA GLN A 568 -30.33 -30.29 11.04
C GLN A 568 -29.83 -29.92 9.63
N PHE A 569 -28.51 -29.89 9.42
CA PHE A 569 -27.94 -29.69 8.09
C PHE A 569 -28.33 -30.80 7.11
N VAL A 570 -28.18 -32.08 7.50
CA VAL A 570 -28.57 -33.22 6.65
C VAL A 570 -30.04 -33.15 6.27
N GLU A 571 -30.92 -32.89 7.24
CA GLU A 571 -32.36 -32.78 7.00
C GLU A 571 -32.69 -31.62 6.06
N ALA A 572 -32.23 -30.42 6.37
CA ALA A 572 -32.49 -29.24 5.55
C ALA A 572 -31.88 -29.33 4.15
N PHE A 573 -30.71 -29.99 4.01
CA PHE A 573 -30.08 -30.21 2.71
C PHE A 573 -30.89 -31.19 1.85
N LEU A 574 -31.33 -32.33 2.41
CA LEU A 574 -32.17 -33.27 1.66
C LEU A 574 -33.52 -32.63 1.28
N ASP A 575 -34.09 -31.83 2.18
CA ASP A 575 -35.37 -31.13 1.97
C ASP A 575 -35.27 -29.90 1.05
N SER A 576 -34.05 -29.49 0.68
CA SER A 576 -33.83 -28.47 -0.35
C SER A 576 -34.33 -28.90 -1.73
N GLU A 577 -34.40 -30.22 -1.97
CA GLU A 577 -34.95 -30.82 -3.18
C GLU A 577 -36.15 -31.71 -2.87
N PRO A 578 -37.16 -31.77 -3.76
CA PRO A 578 -38.29 -32.68 -3.59
C PRO A 578 -37.81 -34.14 -3.45
N ASN A 579 -38.07 -34.77 -2.30
CA ASN A 579 -37.63 -36.13 -1.99
C ASN A 579 -38.71 -36.94 -1.24
N ARG A 580 -38.58 -38.27 -1.23
CA ARG A 580 -39.31 -39.21 -0.34
C ARG A 580 -38.33 -40.22 0.28
N LEU A 581 -37.19 -39.71 0.75
CA LEU A 581 -36.17 -40.53 1.41
C LEU A 581 -36.64 -40.92 2.81
N SER A 582 -36.49 -42.19 3.19
CA SER A 582 -36.97 -42.69 4.47
C SER A 582 -36.21 -42.07 5.65
N ALA A 583 -36.83 -42.10 6.84
CA ALA A 583 -36.14 -41.72 8.07
C ALA A 583 -34.89 -42.59 8.33
N ALA A 584 -34.93 -43.86 7.91
CA ALA A 584 -33.79 -44.77 8.00
C ALA A 584 -32.63 -44.33 7.09
N PHE A 585 -32.91 -43.87 5.87
CA PHE A 585 -31.91 -43.29 4.98
C PHE A 585 -31.25 -42.06 5.60
N ARG A 586 -32.04 -41.14 6.15
CA ARG A 586 -31.54 -39.90 6.78
C ARG A 586 -30.63 -40.21 7.98
N GLU A 587 -31.04 -41.14 8.83
CA GLU A 587 -30.25 -41.57 9.99
C GLU A 587 -28.95 -42.28 9.58
N THR A 588 -29.00 -43.11 8.54
CA THR A 588 -27.80 -43.82 8.03
C THR A 588 -26.84 -42.83 7.38
N LEU A 589 -27.35 -41.88 6.61
CA LEU A 589 -26.56 -40.80 6.03
C LEU A 589 -25.86 -39.98 7.11
N TYR A 590 -26.58 -39.55 8.14
CA TYR A 590 -25.99 -38.82 9.27
C TYR A 590 -24.93 -39.66 9.99
N ARG A 591 -25.17 -40.95 10.25
CA ARG A 591 -24.18 -41.82 10.90
C ARG A 591 -22.90 -41.97 10.09
N HIS A 592 -23.01 -42.04 8.75
CA HIS A 592 -21.85 -42.12 7.88
C HIS A 592 -21.09 -40.80 7.79
N THR A 593 -21.78 -39.66 7.76
CA THR A 593 -21.14 -38.35 7.53
C THR A 593 -20.87 -37.53 8.78
N ASN A 594 -21.43 -37.94 9.91
CA ASN A 594 -21.54 -37.19 11.15
C ASN A 594 -22.10 -35.76 10.95
N GLY A 595 -22.88 -35.56 9.89
CA GLY A 595 -23.42 -34.25 9.50
C GLY A 595 -22.39 -33.25 8.93
N HIS A 596 -21.18 -33.70 8.57
CA HIS A 596 -20.17 -32.82 7.97
C HIS A 596 -20.66 -32.31 6.60
N PRO A 597 -20.78 -30.98 6.37
CA PRO A 597 -21.45 -30.43 5.19
C PRO A 597 -20.86 -30.92 3.86
N LEU A 598 -19.54 -30.80 3.70
CA LEU A 598 -18.86 -31.26 2.49
C LEU A 598 -19.09 -32.75 2.22
N PHE A 599 -18.98 -33.60 3.24
CA PHE A 599 -19.07 -35.04 3.05
C PHE A 599 -20.51 -35.49 2.77
N THR A 600 -21.48 -34.86 3.44
CA THR A 600 -22.91 -35.08 3.21
C THR A 600 -23.31 -34.73 1.78
N VAL A 601 -22.89 -33.56 1.29
CA VAL A 601 -23.19 -33.11 -0.07
C VAL A 601 -22.57 -34.06 -1.11
N GLU A 602 -21.30 -34.42 -0.94
CA GLU A 602 -20.60 -35.27 -1.91
C GLU A 602 -21.08 -36.73 -1.88
N LEU A 603 -21.42 -37.28 -0.70
CA LEU A 603 -21.96 -38.64 -0.61
C LEU A 603 -23.35 -38.75 -1.26
N VAL A 604 -24.25 -37.79 -1.01
CA VAL A 604 -25.58 -37.76 -1.65
C VAL A 604 -25.47 -37.61 -3.17
N ARG A 605 -24.55 -36.77 -3.66
CA ARG A 605 -24.29 -36.64 -5.10
C ARG A 605 -23.76 -37.92 -5.71
N GLY A 606 -22.78 -38.58 -5.08
CA GLY A 606 -22.27 -39.87 -5.54
C GLY A 606 -23.38 -40.92 -5.66
N LEU A 607 -24.31 -40.93 -4.71
CA LEU A 607 -25.50 -41.79 -4.77
C LEU A 607 -26.42 -41.44 -5.95
N GLN A 608 -26.63 -40.16 -6.25
CA GLN A 608 -27.43 -39.72 -7.40
C GLN A 608 -26.76 -40.10 -8.74
N GLU A 609 -25.44 -39.95 -8.86
CA GLU A 609 -24.68 -40.22 -10.09
C GLU A 609 -24.57 -41.72 -10.41
N ARG A 610 -24.41 -42.57 -9.38
CA ARG A 610 -24.40 -44.03 -9.55
C ARG A 610 -25.79 -44.64 -9.75
N GLY A 611 -26.85 -43.85 -9.57
CA GLY A 611 -28.23 -44.30 -9.64
C GLY A 611 -28.72 -45.04 -8.38
N ASP A 612 -27.98 -44.92 -7.28
CA ASP A 612 -28.39 -45.41 -5.94
C ASP A 612 -29.54 -44.55 -5.37
N LEU A 613 -29.63 -43.29 -5.79
CA LEU A 613 -30.81 -42.43 -5.68
C LEU A 613 -31.39 -42.20 -7.06
N VAL A 614 -32.69 -42.45 -7.23
CA VAL A 614 -33.40 -42.28 -8.51
C VAL A 614 -34.56 -41.31 -8.35
N ARG A 615 -34.98 -40.67 -9.45
CA ARG A 615 -36.18 -39.83 -9.45
C ARG A 615 -37.42 -40.67 -9.74
N ASP A 616 -38.45 -40.53 -8.90
CA ASP A 616 -39.76 -41.14 -9.12
C ASP A 616 -40.49 -40.50 -10.32
N LYS A 617 -41.65 -41.04 -10.71
CA LYS A 617 -42.45 -40.51 -11.83
C LYS A 617 -42.92 -39.06 -11.67
N ALA A 618 -42.82 -38.50 -10.47
CA ALA A 618 -43.15 -37.10 -10.16
C ALA A 618 -41.89 -36.24 -9.95
N GLY A 619 -40.70 -36.75 -10.29
CA GLY A 619 -39.44 -36.04 -10.22
C GLY A 619 -38.81 -35.94 -8.82
N ARG A 620 -39.33 -36.67 -7.82
CA ARG A 620 -38.78 -36.65 -6.45
C ARG A 620 -37.71 -37.72 -6.25
N TRP A 621 -36.67 -37.41 -5.48
CA TRP A 621 -35.63 -38.39 -5.14
C TRP A 621 -36.17 -39.48 -4.21
N VAL A 622 -35.89 -40.74 -4.57
CA VAL A 622 -36.23 -41.95 -3.80
C VAL A 622 -35.02 -42.89 -3.75
N GLU A 623 -35.02 -43.77 -2.76
CA GLU A 623 -34.01 -44.83 -2.61
C GLU A 623 -34.09 -45.82 -3.78
N GLY A 624 -32.97 -46.00 -4.48
CA GLY A 624 -32.84 -46.97 -5.56
C GLY A 624 -32.78 -48.41 -5.03
N PRO A 625 -33.18 -49.42 -5.82
CA PRO A 625 -33.23 -50.81 -5.38
C PRO A 625 -31.85 -51.45 -5.15
N THR A 626 -30.77 -50.78 -5.56
CA THR A 626 -29.38 -51.25 -5.47
C THR A 626 -28.56 -50.54 -4.40
N LEU A 627 -29.17 -49.66 -3.59
CA LEU A 627 -28.48 -48.91 -2.54
C LEU A 627 -27.91 -49.87 -1.47
N ASP A 628 -26.58 -49.93 -1.41
CA ASP A 628 -25.83 -50.73 -0.43
C ASP A 628 -24.92 -49.83 0.40
N TRP A 629 -25.31 -49.58 1.65
CA TRP A 629 -24.57 -48.73 2.59
C TRP A 629 -23.21 -49.31 3.00
N GLU A 630 -23.01 -50.63 2.90
CA GLU A 630 -21.75 -51.28 3.29
C GLU A 630 -20.62 -51.03 2.28
N ARG A 631 -20.96 -50.68 1.03
CA ARG A 631 -20.00 -50.34 -0.03
C ARG A 631 -19.60 -48.87 -0.04
N LEU A 632 -20.28 -48.03 0.72
CA LEU A 632 -20.04 -46.59 0.75
C LEU A 632 -18.91 -46.24 1.72
N PRO A 633 -18.03 -45.28 1.35
CA PRO A 633 -16.95 -44.86 2.22
C PRO A 633 -17.48 -44.28 3.54
N ALA A 634 -16.91 -44.70 4.66
CA ALA A 634 -17.26 -44.21 6.00
C ALA A 634 -16.43 -42.98 6.44
N ARG A 635 -15.53 -42.47 5.58
CA ARG A 635 -14.62 -41.34 5.86
C ARG A 635 -14.45 -40.45 4.63
N VAL A 636 -14.25 -39.15 4.88
CA VAL A 636 -14.05 -38.10 3.87
C VAL A 636 -12.93 -38.46 2.87
N GLU A 637 -11.79 -38.97 3.36
CA GLU A 637 -10.66 -39.35 2.51
C GLU A 637 -10.97 -40.50 1.55
N ALA A 638 -11.80 -41.46 1.96
CA ALA A 638 -12.20 -42.59 1.12
C ALA A 638 -13.21 -42.16 0.03
N ALA A 639 -14.08 -41.19 0.33
CA ALA A 639 -14.97 -40.59 -0.66
C ALA A 639 -14.20 -39.76 -1.70
N ILE A 640 -13.21 -38.98 -1.26
CA ILE A 640 -12.30 -38.26 -2.17
C ILE A 640 -11.52 -39.23 -3.05
N ALA A 641 -11.03 -40.34 -2.47
CA ALA A 641 -10.30 -41.38 -3.19
C ALA A 641 -11.15 -42.04 -4.29
N GLU A 642 -12.38 -42.42 -3.98
CA GLU A 642 -13.33 -43.00 -4.95
C GLU A 642 -13.62 -42.00 -6.07
N HIS A 643 -13.91 -40.75 -5.71
CA HIS A 643 -14.26 -39.71 -6.67
C HIS A 643 -13.13 -39.38 -7.66
N ILE A 644 -11.89 -39.32 -7.18
CA ILE A 644 -10.71 -39.15 -8.04
C ILE A 644 -10.45 -40.42 -8.87
N GLY A 645 -10.66 -41.60 -8.28
CA GLY A 645 -10.48 -42.89 -8.95
C GLY A 645 -11.40 -43.10 -10.16
N CYS A 646 -12.57 -42.47 -10.18
CA CYS A 646 -13.50 -42.49 -11.31
C CYS A 646 -13.06 -41.63 -12.50
N LEU A 647 -12.03 -40.79 -12.35
CA LEU A 647 -11.54 -39.92 -13.43
C LEU A 647 -10.61 -40.69 -14.39
N PRO A 648 -10.58 -40.36 -15.69
CA PRO A 648 -9.55 -40.83 -16.62
C PRO A 648 -8.13 -40.55 -16.10
N ALA A 649 -7.19 -41.46 -16.37
CA ALA A 649 -5.81 -41.36 -15.87
C ALA A 649 -5.12 -40.03 -16.25
N GLU A 650 -5.39 -39.53 -17.45
CA GLU A 650 -4.88 -38.24 -17.92
C GLU A 650 -5.35 -37.05 -17.07
N TRP A 651 -6.60 -37.08 -16.60
CA TRP A 651 -7.15 -36.02 -15.76
C TRP A 651 -6.71 -36.15 -14.31
N GLN A 652 -6.50 -37.38 -13.83
CA GLN A 652 -5.87 -37.59 -12.53
C GLN A 652 -4.46 -36.98 -12.53
N GLU A 653 -3.68 -37.19 -13.59
CA GLU A 653 -2.34 -36.61 -13.75
C GLU A 653 -2.37 -35.08 -13.83
N MET A 654 -3.33 -34.52 -14.58
CA MET A 654 -3.58 -33.07 -14.63
C MET A 654 -3.82 -32.48 -13.23
N LEU A 655 -4.69 -33.14 -12.43
CA LEU A 655 -5.01 -32.70 -11.08
C LEU A 655 -3.83 -32.92 -10.10
N LYS A 656 -2.98 -33.95 -10.29
CA LYS A 656 -1.75 -34.11 -9.51
C LYS A 656 -0.79 -32.95 -9.76
N ILE A 657 -0.54 -32.57 -11.01
CA ILE A 657 0.32 -31.43 -11.36
C ILE A 657 -0.25 -30.14 -10.76
N ALA A 658 -1.55 -29.91 -10.94
CA ALA A 658 -2.25 -28.78 -10.33
C ALA A 658 -2.09 -28.75 -8.80
N SER A 659 -2.15 -29.93 -8.14
CA SER A 659 -2.02 -30.03 -6.69
C SER A 659 -0.64 -29.62 -6.17
N VAL A 660 0.40 -29.70 -7.02
CA VAL A 660 1.77 -29.27 -6.68
C VAL A 660 1.93 -27.76 -6.78
N GLU A 661 1.26 -27.10 -7.74
CA GLU A 661 1.24 -25.62 -7.84
C GLU A 661 0.55 -25.01 -6.60
N GLY A 662 -0.57 -25.59 -6.17
CA GLY A 662 -1.27 -25.20 -4.94
C GLY A 662 -2.77 -25.46 -5.00
N GLU A 663 -3.51 -24.89 -4.05
CA GLU A 663 -4.99 -24.87 -4.11
C GLU A 663 -5.50 -24.07 -5.31
N GLU A 664 -4.77 -23.01 -5.65
CA GLU A 664 -4.95 -22.22 -6.86
C GLU A 664 -3.82 -22.56 -7.82
N PHE A 665 -4.17 -22.76 -9.09
CA PHE A 665 -3.23 -23.22 -10.11
C PHE A 665 -3.57 -22.64 -11.48
N THR A 666 -2.64 -22.75 -12.43
CA THR A 666 -2.75 -22.13 -13.75
C THR A 666 -2.81 -23.21 -14.83
N ALA A 667 -3.82 -23.12 -15.71
CA ALA A 667 -4.02 -24.13 -16.76
C ALA A 667 -2.82 -24.23 -17.71
N GLU A 668 -2.19 -23.10 -18.05
CA GLU A 668 -1.03 -23.02 -18.93
C GLU A 668 0.21 -23.67 -18.28
N ILE A 669 0.33 -23.64 -16.95
CA ILE A 669 1.39 -24.35 -16.21
C ILE A 669 1.15 -25.85 -16.27
N VAL A 670 -0.06 -26.28 -15.98
CA VAL A 670 -0.43 -27.70 -16.03
C VAL A 670 -0.22 -28.26 -17.44
N ALA A 671 -0.68 -27.55 -18.47
CA ALA A 671 -0.47 -27.91 -19.87
C ALA A 671 1.01 -28.06 -20.22
N ARG A 672 1.83 -27.09 -19.82
CA ARG A 672 3.27 -27.08 -20.08
C ARG A 672 4.02 -28.21 -19.38
N VAL A 673 3.67 -28.52 -18.12
CA VAL A 673 4.32 -29.59 -17.35
C VAL A 673 3.89 -30.97 -17.85
N GLN A 674 2.61 -31.14 -18.23
CA GLN A 674 2.09 -32.39 -18.76
C GLN A 674 2.46 -32.61 -20.24
N GLY A 675 2.79 -31.55 -20.98
CA GLY A 675 3.09 -31.60 -22.41
C GLY A 675 1.84 -31.64 -23.30
N LEU A 676 0.73 -31.05 -22.83
CA LEU A 676 -0.56 -30.99 -23.53
C LEU A 676 -0.81 -29.61 -24.14
N ASP A 677 -1.77 -29.54 -25.06
CA ASP A 677 -2.24 -28.27 -25.63
C ASP A 677 -3.02 -27.43 -24.60
N GLU A 678 -2.75 -26.13 -24.53
CA GLU A 678 -3.35 -25.23 -23.55
C GLU A 678 -4.89 -25.17 -23.68
N GLU A 679 -5.42 -25.18 -24.92
CA GLU A 679 -6.87 -25.13 -25.13
C GLU A 679 -7.55 -26.43 -24.70
N GLU A 680 -6.88 -27.58 -24.86
CA GLU A 680 -7.39 -28.87 -24.43
C GLU A 680 -7.48 -28.96 -22.90
N VAL A 681 -6.43 -28.56 -22.18
CA VAL A 681 -6.43 -28.49 -20.72
C VAL A 681 -7.53 -27.54 -20.22
N ILE A 682 -7.63 -26.35 -20.79
CA ILE A 682 -8.69 -25.39 -20.45
C ILE A 682 -10.09 -25.97 -20.73
N ARG A 683 -10.28 -26.73 -21.82
CA ARG A 683 -11.55 -27.38 -22.15
C ARG A 683 -11.93 -28.45 -21.14
N HIS A 684 -10.97 -29.24 -20.66
CA HIS A 684 -11.21 -30.25 -19.62
C HIS A 684 -11.52 -29.63 -18.26
N LEU A 685 -10.72 -28.63 -17.86
CA LEU A 685 -10.89 -27.90 -16.60
C LEU A 685 -12.24 -27.16 -16.57
N SER A 686 -12.57 -26.38 -17.61
CA SER A 686 -13.84 -25.63 -17.70
C SER A 686 -15.07 -26.51 -18.02
N GLY A 687 -14.85 -27.68 -18.64
CA GLY A 687 -15.86 -28.63 -19.05
C GLY A 687 -16.13 -29.68 -17.98
N ALA A 688 -15.65 -30.91 -18.21
CA ALA A 688 -15.98 -32.06 -17.38
C ALA A 688 -15.52 -31.90 -15.92
N LEU A 689 -14.30 -31.41 -15.67
CA LEU A 689 -13.76 -31.29 -14.31
C LEU A 689 -14.47 -30.22 -13.48
N ASN A 690 -14.96 -29.14 -14.09
CA ASN A 690 -15.75 -28.11 -13.39
C ASN A 690 -17.24 -28.45 -13.32
N LYS A 691 -17.87 -28.82 -14.44
CA LYS A 691 -19.35 -28.96 -14.53
C LYS A 691 -19.85 -30.33 -14.07
N ARG A 692 -19.18 -31.41 -14.49
CA ARG A 692 -19.59 -32.79 -14.21
C ARG A 692 -18.99 -33.29 -12.90
N TYR A 693 -17.66 -33.37 -12.82
CA TYR A 693 -16.97 -33.92 -11.67
C TYR A 693 -16.75 -32.92 -10.53
N ARG A 694 -16.98 -31.61 -10.76
CA ARG A 694 -16.91 -30.54 -9.75
C ARG A 694 -15.62 -30.55 -8.90
N MET A 695 -14.48 -30.88 -9.52
CA MET A 695 -13.18 -30.88 -8.86
C MET A 695 -12.56 -29.50 -8.78
N VAL A 696 -12.77 -28.70 -9.80
CA VAL A 696 -12.13 -27.40 -9.97
C VAL A 696 -13.18 -26.36 -10.33
N VAL A 697 -12.84 -25.09 -10.13
CA VAL A 697 -13.63 -23.95 -10.56
C VAL A 697 -12.68 -22.93 -11.20
N ALA A 698 -13.13 -22.28 -12.27
CA ALA A 698 -12.37 -21.18 -12.85
C ALA A 698 -12.35 -20.03 -11.83
N GLN A 699 -11.19 -19.41 -11.62
CA GLN A 699 -11.03 -18.37 -10.59
C GLN A 699 -10.74 -17.00 -11.21
N SER A 700 -9.82 -16.93 -12.17
CA SER A 700 -9.48 -15.66 -12.77
C SER A 700 -8.73 -15.76 -14.09
N LEU A 701 -8.67 -14.63 -14.79
CA LEU A 701 -7.83 -14.42 -15.95
C LEU A 701 -6.80 -13.34 -15.65
N LEU A 702 -5.53 -13.71 -15.68
CA LEU A 702 -4.41 -12.78 -15.55
C LEU A 702 -3.85 -12.48 -16.95
N ARG A 703 -3.46 -11.24 -17.21
CA ARG A 703 -2.73 -10.87 -18.43
C ARG A 703 -1.33 -10.43 -18.07
N LEU A 704 -0.32 -11.20 -18.48
CA LEU A 704 1.10 -10.86 -18.33
C LEU A 704 1.71 -10.69 -19.71
N THR A 705 2.32 -9.53 -19.98
CA THR A 705 3.14 -9.27 -21.19
C THR A 705 2.48 -9.72 -22.52
N GLY A 706 1.15 -9.57 -22.64
CA GLY A 706 0.39 -9.95 -23.83
C GLY A 706 -0.07 -11.42 -23.89
N ARG A 707 0.23 -12.22 -22.87
CA ARG A 707 -0.27 -13.59 -22.69
C ARG A 707 -1.35 -13.66 -21.62
N ARG A 708 -2.33 -14.55 -21.84
CA ARG A 708 -3.41 -14.84 -20.90
C ARG A 708 -3.01 -16.04 -20.06
N LEU A 709 -3.16 -15.93 -18.74
CA LEU A 709 -3.07 -17.05 -17.81
C LEU A 709 -4.44 -17.32 -17.21
N SER A 710 -4.87 -18.57 -17.28
CA SER A 710 -6.18 -19.05 -16.85
C SER A 710 -6.05 -19.74 -15.51
N ARG A 711 -6.41 -19.03 -14.43
CA ARG A 711 -6.34 -19.54 -13.06
C ARG A 711 -7.59 -20.31 -12.69
N TYR A 712 -7.38 -21.45 -12.08
CA TYR A 712 -8.38 -22.34 -11.53
C TYR A 712 -8.07 -22.60 -10.06
N ARG A 713 -9.09 -22.98 -9.30
CA ARG A 713 -8.97 -23.39 -7.92
C ARG A 713 -9.62 -24.75 -7.72
N PHE A 714 -9.07 -25.57 -6.84
CA PHE A 714 -9.79 -26.75 -6.35
C PHE A 714 -11.04 -26.30 -5.61
N ARG A 715 -12.20 -26.89 -5.91
CA ARG A 715 -13.44 -26.52 -5.19
C ARG A 715 -13.33 -26.69 -3.69
N HIS A 716 -12.55 -27.69 -3.27
CA HIS A 716 -12.22 -27.93 -1.89
C HIS A 716 -10.73 -28.24 -1.75
N TYR A 717 -10.07 -27.53 -0.84
CA TYR A 717 -8.66 -27.75 -0.45
C TYR A 717 -8.34 -29.21 -0.10
N LEU A 718 -9.32 -29.99 0.38
CA LEU A 718 -9.11 -31.42 0.68
C LEU A 718 -8.78 -32.26 -0.57
N PHE A 719 -9.28 -31.90 -1.75
CA PHE A 719 -8.91 -32.59 -3.01
C PHE A 719 -7.44 -32.38 -3.33
N GLN A 720 -6.97 -31.13 -3.23
CA GLN A 720 -5.56 -30.79 -3.41
C GLN A 720 -4.69 -31.52 -2.40
N LYS A 721 -5.04 -31.44 -1.09
CA LYS A 721 -4.28 -32.08 -0.01
C LYS A 721 -4.18 -33.60 -0.21
N TYR A 722 -5.28 -34.24 -0.59
CA TYR A 722 -5.30 -35.68 -0.86
C TYR A 722 -4.38 -36.05 -2.04
N LEU A 723 -4.48 -35.34 -3.17
CA LEU A 723 -3.63 -35.60 -4.33
C LEU A 723 -2.15 -35.37 -4.02
N TYR A 724 -1.83 -34.26 -3.36
CA TYR A 724 -0.46 -33.87 -3.03
C TYR A 724 0.20 -34.85 -2.04
N ASN A 725 -0.53 -35.29 -1.01
CA ASN A 725 0.00 -36.21 0.01
C ASN A 725 0.21 -37.64 -0.51
N ARG A 726 -0.39 -38.01 -1.65
CA ARG A 726 -0.16 -39.31 -2.29
C ARG A 726 1.10 -39.36 -3.15
N LEU A 727 1.66 -38.20 -3.49
CA LEU A 727 2.94 -38.13 -4.19
C LEU A 727 4.04 -38.57 -3.23
N ASP A 728 4.87 -39.52 -3.66
CA ASP A 728 6.11 -39.84 -2.95
C ASP A 728 7.11 -38.68 -3.04
N GLU A 729 8.20 -38.76 -2.27
CA GLU A 729 9.18 -37.67 -2.18
C GLU A 729 9.86 -37.37 -3.52
N VAL A 730 10.11 -38.39 -4.36
CA VAL A 730 10.80 -38.25 -5.65
C VAL A 730 9.87 -37.64 -6.69
N GLU A 731 8.64 -38.14 -6.78
CA GLU A 731 7.63 -37.61 -7.68
C GLU A 731 7.29 -36.15 -7.33
N ARG A 732 7.14 -35.86 -6.03
CA ARG A 732 6.92 -34.51 -5.52
C ARG A 732 8.06 -33.58 -5.91
N ALA A 733 9.32 -33.95 -5.66
CA ALA A 733 10.46 -33.12 -6.00
C ALA A 733 10.53 -32.83 -7.52
N ARG A 734 10.33 -33.85 -8.36
CA ARG A 734 10.30 -33.71 -9.82
C ARG A 734 9.21 -32.75 -10.28
N LEU A 735 8.00 -32.87 -9.74
CA LEU A 735 6.88 -32.02 -10.11
C LEU A 735 7.08 -30.57 -9.62
N HIS A 736 7.63 -30.36 -8.42
CA HIS A 736 7.96 -29.02 -7.95
C HIS A 736 9.02 -28.35 -8.83
N GLU A 737 10.02 -29.10 -9.30
CA GLU A 737 11.00 -28.58 -10.26
C GLU A 737 10.33 -28.14 -11.57
N ALA A 738 9.48 -29.01 -12.12
CA ALA A 738 8.80 -28.74 -13.39
C ALA A 738 7.84 -27.54 -13.28
N VAL A 739 7.03 -27.48 -12.23
CA VAL A 739 6.10 -26.37 -11.94
C VAL A 739 6.88 -25.07 -11.70
N GLY A 740 7.94 -25.10 -10.89
CA GLY A 740 8.77 -23.92 -10.61
C GLY A 740 9.44 -23.36 -11.87
N ASN A 741 9.96 -24.22 -12.75
CA ASN A 741 10.54 -23.80 -14.03
C ASN A 741 9.48 -23.24 -15.00
N ALA A 742 8.27 -23.81 -15.01
CA ALA A 742 7.15 -23.31 -15.79
C ALA A 742 6.70 -21.92 -15.31
N LEU A 743 6.53 -21.74 -13.99
CA LEU A 743 6.23 -20.44 -13.36
C LEU A 743 7.28 -19.39 -13.71
N GLU A 744 8.57 -19.71 -13.50
CA GLU A 744 9.68 -18.80 -13.77
C GLU A 744 9.69 -18.33 -15.23
N THR A 745 9.37 -19.23 -16.16
CA THR A 745 9.33 -18.92 -17.60
C THR A 745 8.12 -18.07 -17.99
N LEU A 746 6.93 -18.40 -17.46
CA LEU A 746 5.69 -17.70 -17.81
C LEU A 746 5.64 -16.28 -17.24
N TYR A 747 6.12 -16.08 -16.01
CA TYR A 747 6.11 -14.76 -15.39
C TYR A 747 7.20 -13.82 -15.93
N GLY A 748 8.33 -14.35 -16.42
CA GLY A 748 9.34 -13.57 -17.15
C GLY A 748 9.85 -12.36 -16.36
N GLU A 749 9.60 -11.14 -16.83
CA GLU A 749 10.00 -9.91 -16.13
C GLU A 749 9.18 -9.67 -14.84
N ASN A 750 7.98 -10.26 -14.73
CA ASN A 750 7.09 -10.12 -13.57
C ASN A 750 7.37 -11.14 -12.46
N LYS A 751 8.51 -11.85 -12.48
CA LYS A 751 8.89 -12.83 -11.44
C LYS A 751 8.88 -12.24 -10.04
N ALA A 752 9.12 -10.93 -9.91
CA ALA A 752 9.10 -10.21 -8.65
C ALA A 752 7.81 -10.47 -7.86
N GLU A 753 6.67 -10.69 -8.53
CA GLU A 753 5.35 -10.94 -7.92
C GLU A 753 5.23 -12.33 -7.26
N ILE A 754 5.99 -13.32 -7.71
CA ILE A 754 5.86 -14.72 -7.26
C ILE A 754 7.13 -15.28 -6.63
N VAL A 755 8.05 -14.41 -6.19
CA VAL A 755 9.37 -14.79 -5.66
C VAL A 755 9.27 -15.77 -4.49
N VAL A 756 8.32 -15.58 -3.57
CA VAL A 756 8.11 -16.48 -2.43
C VAL A 756 7.63 -17.86 -2.90
N GLN A 757 6.74 -17.91 -3.89
CA GLN A 757 6.25 -19.16 -4.48
C GLN A 757 7.39 -19.91 -5.21
N LEU A 758 8.21 -19.19 -5.99
CA LEU A 758 9.38 -19.76 -6.67
C LEU A 758 10.38 -20.33 -5.67
N ALA A 759 10.68 -19.61 -4.58
CA ALA A 759 11.53 -20.11 -3.50
C ALA A 759 11.02 -21.44 -2.94
N HIS A 760 9.71 -21.55 -2.67
CA HIS A 760 9.10 -22.77 -2.16
C HIS A 760 9.20 -23.94 -3.15
N HIS A 761 8.86 -23.75 -4.43
CA HIS A 761 8.96 -24.82 -5.42
C HIS A 761 10.39 -25.33 -5.57
N PHE A 762 11.38 -24.44 -5.67
CA PHE A 762 12.77 -24.89 -5.81
C PHE A 762 13.33 -25.50 -4.52
N GLU A 763 12.85 -25.09 -3.34
CA GLU A 763 13.19 -25.74 -2.08
C GLU A 763 12.64 -27.17 -2.02
N ALA A 764 11.34 -27.35 -2.30
CA ALA A 764 10.68 -28.65 -2.31
C ALA A 764 11.21 -29.59 -3.41
N ALA A 765 11.77 -29.03 -4.49
CA ALA A 765 12.48 -29.77 -5.53
C ALA A 765 13.90 -30.20 -5.16
N GLY A 766 14.44 -29.75 -4.02
CA GLY A 766 15.85 -29.95 -3.67
C GLY A 766 16.84 -29.11 -4.49
N MET A 767 16.36 -28.13 -5.26
CA MET A 767 17.14 -27.20 -6.08
C MET A 767 17.72 -26.06 -5.22
N VAL A 768 18.55 -26.43 -4.24
CA VAL A 768 19.03 -25.56 -3.15
C VAL A 768 19.58 -24.22 -3.63
N ASN A 769 20.43 -24.20 -4.65
CA ASN A 769 21.05 -22.96 -5.14
C ASN A 769 20.00 -21.98 -5.67
N LYS A 770 19.03 -22.48 -6.43
CA LYS A 770 17.97 -21.67 -7.03
C LYS A 770 16.98 -21.20 -5.96
N ALA A 771 16.66 -22.07 -4.99
CA ALA A 771 15.86 -21.72 -3.82
C ALA A 771 16.50 -20.58 -3.01
N ALA A 772 17.81 -20.65 -2.75
CA ALA A 772 18.54 -19.60 -2.03
C ALA A 772 18.53 -18.25 -2.76
N ASP A 773 18.67 -18.25 -4.09
CA ASP A 773 18.63 -17.03 -4.92
C ASP A 773 17.23 -16.36 -4.86
N TYR A 774 16.15 -17.15 -4.83
CA TYR A 774 14.79 -16.62 -4.67
C TYR A 774 14.47 -16.23 -3.22
N LEU A 775 15.00 -16.93 -2.21
CA LEU A 775 14.87 -16.52 -0.80
C LEU A 775 15.57 -15.18 -0.52
N LEU A 776 16.71 -14.92 -1.16
CA LEU A 776 17.37 -13.61 -1.10
C LEU A 776 16.46 -12.51 -1.68
N GLN A 777 15.82 -12.75 -2.81
CA GLN A 777 14.89 -11.79 -3.42
C GLN A 777 13.63 -11.60 -2.55
N ALA A 778 13.09 -12.67 -1.96
CA ALA A 778 11.93 -12.61 -1.06
C ALA A 778 12.25 -11.76 0.17
N GLY A 779 13.41 -11.98 0.78
CA GLY A 779 13.84 -11.18 1.92
C GLY A 779 14.08 -9.71 1.56
N LYS A 780 14.61 -9.40 0.38
CA LYS A 780 14.80 -8.00 -0.08
C LYS A 780 13.47 -7.29 -0.24
N ARG A 781 12.49 -7.95 -0.87
CA ARG A 781 11.11 -7.46 -0.97
C ARG A 781 10.48 -7.26 0.40
N ALA A 782 10.68 -8.20 1.33
CA ALA A 782 10.18 -8.06 2.69
C ALA A 782 10.82 -6.86 3.43
N VAL A 783 12.10 -6.57 3.24
CA VAL A 783 12.75 -5.35 3.78
C VAL A 783 12.13 -4.08 3.18
N GLN A 784 11.89 -4.02 1.87
CA GLN A 784 11.21 -2.88 1.22
C GLN A 784 9.80 -2.64 1.78
N MET A 785 9.14 -3.69 2.26
CA MET A 785 7.82 -3.63 2.92
C MET A 785 7.89 -3.43 4.43
N SER A 786 9.07 -3.15 4.99
CA SER A 786 9.31 -3.05 6.45
C SER A 786 8.92 -4.33 7.23
N ALA A 787 8.81 -5.47 6.54
CA ALA A 787 8.50 -6.79 7.09
C ALA A 787 9.81 -7.50 7.52
N HIS A 788 10.49 -6.91 8.51
CA HIS A 788 11.84 -7.33 8.91
C HIS A 788 11.91 -8.74 9.50
N LYS A 789 10.83 -9.25 10.12
CA LYS A 789 10.80 -10.61 10.70
C LYS A 789 10.80 -11.66 9.59
N GLU A 790 9.93 -11.46 8.60
CA GLU A 790 9.82 -12.27 7.38
C GLU A 790 11.14 -12.23 6.61
N ALA A 791 11.76 -11.05 6.46
CA ALA A 791 13.07 -10.92 5.83
C ALA A 791 14.16 -11.78 6.51
N ILE A 792 14.28 -11.72 7.84
CA ILE A 792 15.25 -12.54 8.59
C ILE A 792 14.96 -14.03 8.39
N ALA A 793 13.69 -14.43 8.42
CA ALA A 793 13.29 -15.81 8.21
C ALA A 793 13.70 -16.30 6.81
N HIS A 794 13.44 -15.52 5.75
CA HIS A 794 13.83 -15.88 4.38
C HIS A 794 15.34 -16.02 4.24
N TYR A 795 16.11 -15.05 4.75
CA TYR A 795 17.57 -15.09 4.64
C TYR A 795 18.18 -16.23 5.44
N THR A 796 17.67 -16.48 6.65
CA THR A 796 18.16 -17.56 7.51
C THR A 796 17.84 -18.91 6.89
N ARG A 797 16.65 -19.09 6.32
CA ARG A 797 16.29 -20.31 5.59
C ARG A 797 17.22 -20.56 4.40
N GLY A 798 17.55 -19.52 3.62
CA GLY A 798 18.50 -19.63 2.51
C GLY A 798 19.89 -20.07 2.97
N ILE A 799 20.38 -19.55 4.10
CA ILE A 799 21.66 -19.93 4.68
C ILE A 799 21.63 -21.39 5.17
N GLU A 800 20.55 -21.83 5.82
CA GLU A 800 20.38 -23.22 6.26
C GLU A 800 20.41 -24.21 5.09
N LEU A 801 19.70 -23.90 3.99
CA LEU A 801 19.72 -24.73 2.79
C LEU A 801 21.13 -24.81 2.19
N LEU A 802 21.84 -23.69 2.08
CA LEU A 802 23.21 -23.69 1.54
C LEU A 802 24.22 -24.47 2.38
N ARG A 803 23.98 -24.65 3.68
CA ARG A 803 24.85 -25.47 4.56
C ARG A 803 24.83 -26.96 4.20
N THR A 804 23.79 -27.45 3.51
CA THR A 804 23.71 -28.85 3.09
C THR A 804 24.47 -29.13 1.80
N GLN A 805 24.95 -28.08 1.12
CA GLN A 805 25.70 -28.20 -0.14
C GLN A 805 27.21 -28.31 0.12
N PRO A 806 27.99 -28.90 -0.82
CA PRO A 806 29.44 -28.90 -0.76
C PRO A 806 30.02 -27.49 -0.69
N ASP A 807 31.17 -27.35 -0.05
CA ASP A 807 31.83 -26.05 0.09
C ASP A 807 32.51 -25.64 -1.23
N THR A 808 31.81 -24.83 -2.02
CA THR A 808 32.29 -24.30 -3.31
C THR A 808 32.31 -22.76 -3.30
N PRO A 809 33.13 -22.11 -4.13
CA PRO A 809 33.13 -20.64 -4.27
C PRO A 809 31.76 -20.07 -4.63
N GLU A 810 30.99 -20.76 -5.46
CA GLU A 810 29.63 -20.35 -5.86
C GLU A 810 28.64 -20.41 -4.68
N ARG A 811 28.73 -21.45 -3.84
CA ARG A 811 27.95 -21.56 -2.61
C ARG A 811 28.33 -20.46 -1.62
N ALA A 812 29.63 -20.20 -1.47
CA ALA A 812 30.13 -19.14 -0.61
C ALA A 812 29.63 -17.75 -1.06
N ARG A 813 29.59 -17.46 -2.37
CA ARG A 813 29.03 -16.19 -2.91
C ARG A 813 27.55 -16.01 -2.59
N ARG A 814 26.74 -17.06 -2.70
CA ARG A 814 25.31 -17.00 -2.34
C ARG A 814 25.11 -16.78 -0.85
N GLU A 815 25.86 -17.50 -0.01
CA GLU A 815 25.82 -17.33 1.44
C GLU A 815 26.25 -15.90 1.81
N LEU A 816 27.29 -15.35 1.18
CA LEU A 816 27.76 -13.99 1.40
C LEU A 816 26.65 -12.96 1.16
N ALA A 817 25.93 -13.08 0.04
CA ALA A 817 24.82 -12.17 -0.28
C ALA A 817 23.71 -12.20 0.78
N LEU A 818 23.36 -13.38 1.30
CA LEU A 818 22.37 -13.55 2.37
C LEU A 818 22.86 -12.99 3.71
N GLN A 819 24.12 -13.22 4.07
CA GLN A 819 24.73 -12.70 5.31
C GLN A 819 24.79 -11.17 5.33
N ILE A 820 25.12 -10.55 4.20
CA ILE A 820 25.08 -9.10 4.03
C ILE A 820 23.64 -8.58 4.18
N ALA A 821 22.68 -9.21 3.50
CA ALA A 821 21.28 -8.79 3.49
C ALA A 821 20.58 -8.93 4.86
N LEU A 822 21.05 -9.82 5.74
CA LEU A 822 20.56 -9.95 7.12
C LEU A 822 20.81 -8.70 7.99
N GLY A 823 21.77 -7.85 7.62
CA GLY A 823 22.21 -6.73 8.45
C GLY A 823 21.11 -5.73 8.79
N THR A 824 20.44 -5.18 7.77
CA THR A 824 19.39 -4.17 7.89
C THR A 824 18.20 -4.62 8.74
N PRO A 825 17.55 -5.77 8.49
CA PRO A 825 16.41 -6.19 9.31
C PRO A 825 16.79 -6.55 10.75
N LEU A 826 18.00 -7.06 11.00
CA LEU A 826 18.49 -7.28 12.37
C LEU A 826 18.73 -5.97 13.13
N GLN A 827 19.26 -4.94 12.44
CA GLN A 827 19.41 -3.60 13.01
C GLN A 827 18.05 -2.99 13.38
N ALA A 828 17.05 -3.14 12.50
CA ALA A 828 15.72 -2.57 12.70
C ALA A 828 14.95 -3.23 13.85
N LEU A 829 15.00 -4.56 14.01
CA LEU A 829 14.21 -5.28 15.02
C LEU A 829 14.85 -5.37 16.40
N LYS A 830 16.18 -5.38 16.50
CA LYS A 830 16.88 -5.62 17.77
C LYS A 830 17.62 -4.38 18.25
N SER A 831 18.64 -3.95 17.50
CA SER A 831 19.39 -2.69 17.67
C SER A 831 20.63 -2.71 16.77
N TYR A 832 21.34 -1.57 16.71
CA TYR A 832 22.66 -1.48 16.07
C TYR A 832 23.67 -2.53 16.60
N GLY A 833 23.57 -2.90 17.89
CA GLY A 833 24.53 -3.77 18.58
C GLY A 833 24.19 -5.26 18.61
N ALA A 834 23.12 -5.71 17.95
CA ALA A 834 22.64 -7.09 18.00
C ALA A 834 23.75 -8.13 17.70
N PRO A 835 24.05 -9.09 18.59
CA PRO A 835 25.11 -10.09 18.39
C PRO A 835 24.95 -10.92 17.11
N GLU A 836 23.71 -11.18 16.68
CA GLU A 836 23.37 -11.83 15.43
C GLU A 836 23.93 -11.10 14.21
N ARG A 837 23.86 -9.77 14.21
CA ARG A 837 24.38 -8.92 13.11
C ARG A 837 25.91 -9.01 13.04
N GLY A 838 26.58 -8.97 14.19
CA GLY A 838 28.02 -9.17 14.28
C GLY A 838 28.46 -10.55 13.77
N ARG A 839 27.70 -11.61 14.09
CA ARG A 839 27.95 -12.96 13.58
C ARG A 839 27.78 -13.04 12.06
N ALA A 840 26.72 -12.42 11.52
CA ALA A 840 26.49 -12.38 10.07
C ALA A 840 27.63 -11.69 9.32
N TYR A 841 28.08 -10.52 9.77
CA TYR A 841 29.20 -9.80 9.14
C TYR A 841 30.55 -10.48 9.32
N ALA A 842 30.80 -11.11 10.47
CA ALA A 842 32.00 -11.93 10.67
C ALA A 842 32.03 -13.10 9.68
N ARG A 843 30.90 -13.79 9.51
CA ARG A 843 30.78 -14.88 8.53
C ARG A 843 30.92 -14.39 7.09
N ALA A 844 30.32 -13.25 6.74
CA ALA A 844 30.51 -12.61 5.44
C ALA A 844 32.01 -12.36 5.15
N ARG A 845 32.78 -11.91 6.15
CA ARG A 845 34.23 -11.68 5.99
C ARG A 845 35.01 -12.97 5.76
N GLU A 846 34.68 -14.05 6.47
CA GLU A 846 35.29 -15.36 6.23
C GLU A 846 35.01 -15.85 4.79
N LEU A 847 33.76 -15.71 4.33
CA LEU A 847 33.36 -16.08 2.97
C LEU A 847 34.11 -15.25 1.91
N CYS A 848 34.26 -13.95 2.14
CA CYS A 848 35.09 -13.08 1.29
C CYS A 848 36.53 -13.58 1.17
N GLN A 849 37.14 -14.08 2.26
CA GLN A 849 38.49 -14.64 2.23
C GLN A 849 38.56 -15.94 1.41
N GLN A 850 37.52 -16.77 1.47
CA GLN A 850 37.43 -18.02 0.71
C GLN A 850 37.23 -17.80 -0.80
N ILE A 851 36.44 -16.78 -1.18
CA ILE A 851 36.12 -16.46 -2.58
C ILE A 851 37.24 -15.68 -3.27
N GLY A 852 38.10 -15.01 -2.50
CA GLY A 852 39.15 -14.10 -2.98
C GLY A 852 38.72 -12.63 -2.97
N GLN A 853 39.62 -11.73 -3.41
CA GLN A 853 39.33 -10.28 -3.46
C GLN A 853 38.20 -10.00 -4.45
N THR A 854 37.02 -9.71 -3.92
CA THR A 854 35.80 -9.37 -4.64
C THR A 854 35.35 -7.97 -4.22
N PRO A 855 34.62 -7.20 -5.05
CA PRO A 855 34.09 -5.88 -4.66
C PRO A 855 33.30 -5.88 -3.34
N GLU A 856 32.67 -7.02 -3.02
CA GLU A 856 31.90 -7.27 -1.80
C GLU A 856 32.76 -7.28 -0.52
N VAL A 857 34.08 -7.43 -0.64
CA VAL A 857 35.02 -7.31 0.50
C VAL A 857 34.94 -5.91 1.10
N PHE A 858 34.94 -4.87 0.26
CA PHE A 858 34.85 -3.48 0.72
C PHE A 858 33.55 -3.25 1.50
N GLN A 859 32.43 -3.68 0.93
CA GLN A 859 31.12 -3.56 1.57
C GLN A 859 31.07 -4.30 2.91
N THR A 860 31.61 -5.52 2.97
CA THR A 860 31.61 -6.34 4.19
C THR A 860 32.45 -5.70 5.30
N LEU A 861 33.62 -5.16 4.97
CA LEU A 861 34.47 -4.44 5.91
C LEU A 861 33.79 -3.16 6.42
N LEU A 862 33.11 -2.42 5.54
CA LEU A 862 32.35 -1.22 5.90
C LEU A 862 31.18 -1.54 6.83
N LEU A 863 30.45 -2.63 6.54
CA LEU A 863 29.37 -3.12 7.40
C LEU A 863 29.88 -3.55 8.77
N GLN A 864 31.01 -4.26 8.83
CA GLN A 864 31.64 -4.65 10.09
C GLN A 864 32.11 -3.42 10.89
N TRP A 865 32.72 -2.43 10.22
CA TRP A 865 33.08 -1.15 10.81
C TRP A 865 31.85 -0.45 11.41
N SER A 866 30.73 -0.37 10.66
CA SER A 866 29.48 0.23 11.13
C SER A 866 28.86 -0.47 12.34
N PHE A 867 29.14 -1.77 12.52
CA PHE A 867 28.71 -2.56 13.68
C PHE A 867 29.62 -2.38 14.90
N ASP A 868 30.95 -2.32 14.69
CA ASP A 868 31.93 -2.21 15.77
C ASP A 868 31.99 -0.78 16.35
N MET A 869 31.71 0.25 15.54
CA MET A 869 31.74 1.66 15.96
C MET A 869 30.81 1.98 17.15
N PRO A 870 29.48 1.73 17.10
CA PRO A 870 28.57 2.00 18.23
C PRO A 870 28.91 1.22 19.51
N ARG A 871 29.65 0.13 19.40
CA ARG A 871 30.07 -0.74 20.51
C ARG A 871 31.39 -0.30 21.17
N ALA A 872 31.89 0.88 20.82
CA ALA A 872 33.14 1.45 21.30
C ALA A 872 34.38 0.58 21.04
N LYS A 873 34.36 -0.27 19.99
CA LYS A 873 35.53 -1.04 19.53
C LYS A 873 36.41 -0.20 18.59
N HIS A 874 36.74 1.02 19.02
CA HIS A 874 37.32 2.07 18.18
C HIS A 874 38.65 1.66 17.55
N ARG A 875 39.51 0.94 18.28
CA ARG A 875 40.78 0.45 17.72
C ARG A 875 40.57 -0.55 16.58
N LYS A 876 39.68 -1.51 16.80
CA LYS A 876 39.32 -2.50 15.77
C LYS A 876 38.67 -1.83 14.56
N ALA A 877 37.81 -0.83 14.80
CA ALA A 877 37.19 -0.05 13.75
C ALA A 877 38.24 0.73 12.93
N PHE A 878 39.25 1.32 13.59
CA PHE A 878 40.38 1.94 12.92
C PHE A 878 41.16 0.96 12.03
N ASP A 879 41.50 -0.22 12.55
CA ASP A 879 42.24 -1.24 11.76
C ASP A 879 41.41 -1.71 10.54
N LEU A 880 40.08 -1.76 10.65
CA LEU A 880 39.17 -2.04 9.53
C LEU A 880 39.12 -0.88 8.52
N ALA A 881 39.12 0.36 9.01
CA ALA A 881 39.11 1.55 8.16
C ALA A 881 40.42 1.70 7.38
N GLU A 882 41.57 1.31 7.94
CA GLU A 882 42.83 1.24 7.19
C GLU A 882 42.77 0.20 6.06
N GLN A 883 42.21 -0.98 6.34
CA GLN A 883 41.99 -2.02 5.31
C GLN A 883 41.04 -1.53 4.20
N LEU A 884 39.95 -0.82 4.56
CA LEU A 884 39.05 -0.19 3.60
C LEU A 884 39.79 0.80 2.71
N PHE A 885 40.65 1.63 3.30
CA PHE A 885 41.40 2.64 2.57
C PHE A 885 42.40 2.03 1.59
N ASP A 886 43.17 1.03 2.04
CA ASP A 886 44.13 0.33 1.17
C ASP A 886 43.41 -0.38 0.02
N LEU A 887 42.27 -1.01 0.30
CA LEU A 887 41.47 -1.68 -0.73
C LEU A 887 40.89 -0.69 -1.74
N ALA A 888 40.28 0.41 -1.28
CA ALA A 888 39.74 1.45 -2.16
C ALA A 888 40.84 2.08 -3.03
N ARG A 889 42.03 2.29 -2.46
CA ARG A 889 43.19 2.80 -3.19
C ARG A 889 43.67 1.84 -4.28
N GLN A 890 43.68 0.53 -3.99
CA GLN A 890 44.04 -0.50 -4.97
C GLN A 890 43.00 -0.60 -6.09
N MET A 891 41.72 -0.50 -5.76
CA MET A 891 40.61 -0.55 -6.73
C MET A 891 40.45 0.72 -7.57
N GLN A 892 41.08 1.84 -7.15
CA GLN A 892 40.99 3.14 -7.80
C GLN A 892 39.54 3.65 -7.98
N ASP A 893 38.63 3.29 -7.07
CA ASP A 893 37.26 3.77 -7.06
C ASP A 893 37.14 5.02 -6.16
N PRO A 894 36.88 6.22 -6.73
CA PRO A 894 36.78 7.45 -5.95
C PRO A 894 35.66 7.41 -4.90
N ALA A 895 34.57 6.69 -5.16
CA ALA A 895 33.45 6.62 -4.22
C ALA A 895 33.81 5.78 -3.00
N GLN A 896 34.40 4.60 -3.22
CA GLN A 896 34.91 3.77 -2.12
C GLN A 896 36.02 4.48 -1.34
N LEU A 897 36.86 5.26 -2.02
CA LEU A 897 37.92 6.04 -1.37
C LEU A 897 37.35 7.11 -0.44
N ALA A 898 36.30 7.81 -0.87
CA ALA A 898 35.59 8.78 -0.03
C ALA A 898 34.99 8.12 1.23
N LEU A 899 34.38 6.93 1.08
CA LEU A 899 33.84 6.17 2.21
C LEU A 899 34.93 5.69 3.17
N ALA A 900 36.05 5.20 2.65
CA ALA A 900 37.17 4.77 3.48
C ALA A 900 37.78 5.95 4.26
N HIS A 901 37.88 7.12 3.63
CA HIS A 901 38.27 8.35 4.29
C HIS A 901 37.29 8.74 5.41
N ALA A 902 35.99 8.63 5.17
CA ALA A 902 34.99 8.90 6.20
C ALA A 902 35.15 7.94 7.40
N ALA A 903 35.26 6.63 7.14
CA ALA A 903 35.44 5.62 8.17
C ALA A 903 36.72 5.86 9.01
N LEU A 904 37.85 6.18 8.34
CA LEU A 904 39.10 6.54 9.01
C LEU A 904 38.95 7.79 9.87
N GLY A 905 38.38 8.85 9.31
CA GLY A 905 38.18 10.11 10.00
C GLY A 905 37.36 9.95 11.28
N ILE A 906 36.24 9.23 11.20
CA ILE A 906 35.37 8.96 12.36
C ILE A 906 36.09 8.10 13.41
N SER A 907 36.84 7.07 12.99
CA SER A 907 37.54 6.20 13.93
C SER A 907 38.66 6.94 14.68
N LEU A 908 39.39 7.81 13.99
CA LEU A 908 40.46 8.64 14.56
C LEU A 908 39.93 9.67 15.56
N LEU A 909 38.73 10.20 15.36
CA LEU A 909 38.09 11.14 16.29
C LEU A 909 37.99 10.53 17.69
N TYR A 910 37.44 9.32 17.81
CA TYR A 910 37.25 8.66 19.10
C TYR A 910 38.58 8.28 19.78
N LEU A 911 39.64 8.05 19.00
CA LEU A 911 41.00 7.83 19.50
C LEU A 911 41.72 9.13 19.92
N GLY A 912 41.11 10.31 19.71
CA GLY A 912 41.68 11.62 20.07
C GLY A 912 42.66 12.20 19.04
N GLU A 913 42.72 11.64 17.83
CA GLU A 913 43.61 12.06 16.74
C GLU A 913 42.96 13.11 15.83
N PHE A 914 42.59 14.25 16.40
CA PHE A 914 41.69 15.23 15.77
C PHE A 914 42.21 15.83 14.45
N THR A 915 43.51 16.12 14.36
CA THR A 915 44.11 16.71 13.15
C THR A 915 44.09 15.73 11.97
N ARG A 916 44.43 14.46 12.21
CA ARG A 916 44.34 13.40 11.19
C ARG A 916 42.89 13.10 10.81
N SER A 917 42.01 13.10 11.81
CA SER A 917 40.58 12.92 11.62
C SER A 917 39.99 13.99 10.69
N ARG A 918 40.30 15.27 10.94
CA ARG A 918 39.90 16.40 10.08
C ARG A 918 40.31 16.19 8.63
N LEU A 919 41.58 15.87 8.39
CA LEU A 919 42.13 15.68 7.05
C LEU A 919 41.32 14.64 6.26
N HIS A 920 41.06 13.49 6.88
CA HIS A 920 40.33 12.42 6.22
C HIS A 920 38.85 12.76 6.00
N LEU A 921 38.17 13.41 6.94
CA LEU A 921 36.78 13.83 6.70
C LEU A 921 36.66 14.91 5.63
N GLU A 922 37.61 15.85 5.55
CA GLU A 922 37.65 16.84 4.46
C GLU A 922 37.88 16.16 3.10
N GLN A 923 38.74 15.13 3.03
CA GLN A 923 38.93 14.31 1.83
C GLN A 923 37.67 13.52 1.46
N ALA A 924 36.97 12.96 2.45
CA ALA A 924 35.70 12.26 2.22
C ALA A 924 34.63 13.19 1.61
N LEU A 925 34.53 14.43 2.12
CA LEU A 925 33.61 15.42 1.58
C LEU A 925 33.97 15.86 0.15
N ALA A 926 35.27 15.99 -0.15
CA ALA A 926 35.74 16.37 -1.49
C ALA A 926 35.45 15.28 -2.55
N GLY A 927 35.47 14.01 -2.15
CA GLY A 927 35.18 12.87 -3.02
C GLY A 927 33.71 12.42 -3.05
N TYR A 928 32.80 13.11 -2.35
CA TYR A 928 31.41 12.69 -2.23
C TYR A 928 30.60 12.95 -3.51
N ASP A 929 30.07 11.88 -4.08
CA ASP A 929 29.11 11.86 -5.18
C ASP A 929 27.69 11.50 -4.67
N PRO A 930 26.71 12.43 -4.72
CA PRO A 930 25.35 12.16 -4.25
C PRO A 930 24.66 10.95 -4.92
N GLN A 931 24.85 10.74 -6.22
CA GLN A 931 24.14 9.67 -6.94
C GLN A 931 24.68 8.28 -6.57
N ARG A 932 26.00 8.18 -6.35
CA ARG A 932 26.67 6.91 -6.06
C ARG A 932 26.69 6.55 -4.57
N HIS A 933 26.68 7.54 -3.68
CA HIS A 933 26.76 7.28 -2.23
C HIS A 933 25.39 7.22 -1.56
N HIS A 934 24.35 7.83 -2.14
CA HIS A 934 23.01 7.75 -1.59
C HIS A 934 22.45 6.31 -1.61
N SER A 935 22.82 5.50 -2.62
CA SER A 935 22.47 4.06 -2.67
C SER A 935 23.13 3.23 -1.57
N LEU A 936 24.17 3.75 -0.90
CA LEU A 936 24.87 3.10 0.22
C LEU A 936 24.35 3.55 1.60
N VAL A 937 23.34 4.43 1.65
CA VAL A 937 22.58 4.76 2.86
C VAL A 937 21.89 3.51 3.41
N ILE A 938 21.36 2.65 2.54
CA ILE A 938 20.59 1.45 2.90
C ILE A 938 21.40 0.45 3.78
N PRO A 939 22.66 0.09 3.43
CA PRO A 939 23.45 -0.82 4.27
C PRO A 939 24.01 -0.20 5.56
N VAL A 940 24.32 1.11 5.59
CA VAL A 940 24.98 1.77 6.74
C VAL A 940 23.97 2.50 7.65
N GLY A 941 22.78 2.82 7.13
CA GLY A 941 21.64 3.46 7.80
C GLY A 941 21.69 4.99 7.85
N GLN A 942 22.74 5.64 7.33
CA GLN A 942 22.91 7.10 7.36
C GLN A 942 23.63 7.61 6.10
N ASP A 943 23.36 8.86 5.72
CA ASP A 943 24.11 9.53 4.66
C ASP A 943 25.51 9.93 5.12
N MET A 944 26.52 9.48 4.37
CA MET A 944 27.92 9.66 4.78
C MET A 944 28.37 11.12 4.75
N LYS A 945 27.78 11.98 3.92
CA LYS A 945 28.11 13.41 3.90
C LYS A 945 27.53 14.10 5.13
N VAL A 946 26.28 13.79 5.49
CA VAL A 946 25.68 14.25 6.75
C VAL A 946 26.53 13.81 7.94
N THR A 947 26.91 12.54 8.00
CA THR A 947 27.75 11.99 9.08
C THR A 947 29.12 12.69 9.15
N SER A 948 29.78 12.87 8.01
CA SER A 948 31.10 13.53 7.93
C SER A 948 31.04 15.00 8.36
N LEU A 949 30.03 15.76 7.91
CA LEU A 949 29.82 17.15 8.33
C LEU A 949 29.53 17.25 9.84
N SER A 950 28.72 16.33 10.35
CA SER A 950 28.35 16.29 11.77
C SER A 950 29.59 16.08 12.65
N TYR A 951 30.44 15.10 12.33
CA TYR A 951 31.69 14.87 13.09
C TYR A 951 32.74 15.95 12.85
N LEU A 952 32.83 16.54 11.65
CA LEU A 952 33.69 17.70 11.42
C LEU A 952 33.32 18.87 12.31
N SER A 953 32.03 19.06 12.63
CA SER A 953 31.62 20.10 13.59
C SER A 953 32.26 19.89 14.97
N TRP A 954 32.33 18.65 15.47
CA TRP A 954 33.00 18.34 16.72
C TRP A 954 34.50 18.56 16.64
N ILE A 955 35.14 18.03 15.60
CA ILE A 955 36.59 18.10 15.43
C ILE A 955 37.06 19.54 15.33
N LEU A 956 36.35 20.37 14.55
CA LEU A 956 36.64 21.80 14.45
C LEU A 956 36.51 22.49 15.80
N TRP A 957 35.49 22.14 16.60
CA TRP A 957 35.37 22.66 17.95
C TRP A 957 36.53 22.20 18.84
N PHE A 958 36.89 20.90 18.87
CA PHE A 958 38.03 20.40 19.66
C PHE A 958 39.34 21.10 19.29
N LEU A 959 39.60 21.28 18.00
CA LEU A 959 40.78 21.96 17.47
C LEU A 959 40.79 23.47 17.72
N GLY A 960 39.72 24.07 18.25
CA GLY A 960 39.68 25.49 18.60
C GLY A 960 39.12 26.42 17.53
N TYR A 961 38.25 25.92 16.65
CA TYR A 961 37.55 26.69 15.61
C TYR A 961 36.01 26.67 15.82
N PRO A 962 35.46 27.40 16.81
CA PRO A 962 34.05 27.32 17.16
C PRO A 962 33.08 27.85 16.09
N ASP A 963 33.46 28.88 15.34
CA ASP A 963 32.60 29.47 14.32
C ASP A 963 32.51 28.56 13.09
N GLN A 964 33.62 27.92 12.72
CA GLN A 964 33.63 26.86 11.70
C GLN A 964 32.81 25.64 12.13
N ALA A 965 32.92 25.23 13.39
CA ALA A 965 32.14 24.13 13.94
C ALA A 965 30.63 24.37 13.80
N LEU A 966 30.16 25.56 14.20
CA LEU A 966 28.76 25.96 14.07
C LEU A 966 28.27 25.97 12.61
N ARG A 967 29.12 26.39 11.66
CA ARG A 967 28.79 26.35 10.23
C ARG A 967 28.60 24.91 9.74
N ARG A 968 29.52 24.00 10.05
CA ARG A 968 29.40 22.58 9.64
C ARG A 968 28.20 21.88 10.25
N ALA A 969 27.86 22.17 11.51
CA ALA A 969 26.64 21.65 12.14
C ALA A 969 25.37 22.08 11.38
N ARG A 970 25.27 23.36 11.01
CA ARG A 970 24.14 23.89 10.22
C ARG A 970 24.04 23.27 8.83
N GLU A 971 25.18 23.10 8.15
CA GLU A 971 25.25 22.43 6.85
C GLU A 971 24.76 20.99 6.93
N ALA A 972 25.16 20.24 7.97
CA ALA A 972 24.72 18.86 8.18
C ALA A 972 23.21 18.76 8.38
N ILE A 973 22.63 19.61 9.24
CA ILE A 973 21.18 19.62 9.53
C ILE A 973 20.39 20.04 8.29
N THR A 974 20.87 21.04 7.55
CA THR A 974 20.20 21.51 6.32
C THR A 974 20.17 20.40 5.26
N LEU A 975 21.32 19.77 5.01
CA LEU A 975 21.40 18.64 4.09
C LEU A 975 20.50 17.47 4.52
N ALA A 976 20.48 17.14 5.81
CA ALA A 976 19.64 16.07 6.30
C ALA A 976 18.13 16.34 6.12
N ARG A 977 17.71 17.60 6.19
CA ARG A 977 16.33 18.01 5.88
C ARG A 977 16.03 17.96 4.39
N GLU A 978 16.98 18.37 3.55
CA GLU A 978 16.84 18.31 2.08
C GLU A 978 16.74 16.87 1.56
N LEU A 979 17.45 15.93 2.20
CA LEU A 979 17.40 14.51 1.88
C LEU A 979 16.10 13.81 2.32
N ASP A 980 15.26 14.48 3.12
CA ASP A 980 14.04 13.91 3.72
C ASP A 980 14.26 12.53 4.38
N HIS A 981 15.45 12.34 4.99
CA HIS A 981 15.87 11.06 5.57
C HIS A 981 15.88 11.14 7.11
N PRO A 982 14.87 10.58 7.81
CA PRO A 982 14.69 10.76 9.25
C PRO A 982 15.88 10.33 10.11
N TYR A 983 16.58 9.27 9.71
CA TYR A 983 17.77 8.78 10.44
C TYR A 983 18.96 9.74 10.31
N SER A 984 19.19 10.28 9.11
CA SER A 984 20.25 11.27 8.89
C SER A 984 19.96 12.55 9.67
N LEU A 985 18.68 12.98 9.71
CA LEU A 985 18.25 14.13 10.49
C LEU A 985 18.41 13.89 11.99
N GLY A 986 17.93 12.74 12.50
CA GLY A 986 18.08 12.38 13.90
C GLY A 986 19.53 12.34 14.35
N PHE A 987 20.41 11.79 13.51
CA PHE A 987 21.84 11.78 13.75
C PHE A 987 22.45 13.18 13.76
N ALA A 988 22.16 14.00 12.74
CA ALA A 988 22.69 15.37 12.65
C ALA A 988 22.27 16.23 13.86
N LEU A 989 21.00 16.17 14.28
CA LEU A 989 20.49 16.87 15.45
C LEU A 989 21.16 16.40 16.74
N GLY A 990 21.27 15.08 16.93
CA GLY A 990 21.92 14.51 18.11
C GLY A 990 23.38 14.91 18.22
N ILE A 991 24.15 14.80 17.14
CA ILE A 991 25.57 15.16 17.11
C ILE A 991 25.76 16.67 17.28
N ALA A 992 25.05 17.50 16.51
CA ALA A 992 25.16 18.96 16.62
C ALA A 992 24.82 19.48 18.02
N GLY A 993 23.74 18.96 18.62
CA GLY A 993 23.33 19.28 19.98
C GLY A 993 24.37 18.87 21.02
N CYS A 994 24.87 17.63 20.96
CA CYS A 994 25.71 17.00 21.98
C CYS A 994 27.06 17.70 22.28
N VAL A 995 27.73 18.28 21.28
CA VAL A 995 29.00 19.01 21.48
C VAL A 995 28.88 20.42 20.96
N THR A 996 28.59 20.61 19.68
CA THR A 996 28.79 21.90 19.01
C THR A 996 27.90 23.00 19.60
N HIS A 997 26.59 22.78 19.69
CA HIS A 997 25.68 23.80 20.20
C HIS A 997 25.80 24.01 21.71
N LEU A 998 25.89 22.94 22.50
CA LEU A 998 26.07 23.04 23.95
C LEU A 998 27.38 23.75 24.32
N ARG A 999 28.51 23.38 23.70
CA ARG A 999 29.82 23.95 24.03
C ARG A 999 30.02 25.37 23.49
N CYS A 1000 29.35 25.73 22.39
CA CYS A 1000 29.32 27.12 21.93
C CYS A 1000 28.30 28.01 22.68
N GLY A 1001 27.63 27.49 23.72
CA GLY A 1001 26.67 28.24 24.53
C GLY A 1001 25.35 28.56 23.82
N LYS A 1002 24.96 27.74 22.83
CA LYS A 1002 23.70 27.87 22.08
C LYS A 1002 22.61 26.96 22.68
N TYR A 1003 22.32 27.14 23.96
CA TYR A 1003 21.44 26.24 24.73
C TYR A 1003 20.01 26.20 24.20
N ASP A 1004 19.44 27.35 23.80
CA ASP A 1004 18.07 27.41 23.24
C ASP A 1004 17.95 26.62 21.94
N VAL A 1005 18.99 26.67 21.10
CA VAL A 1005 19.06 25.90 19.85
C VAL A 1005 19.17 24.41 20.16
N ALA A 1006 20.06 24.03 21.07
CA ALA A 1006 20.24 22.64 21.49
C ALA A 1006 18.95 22.05 22.10
N LEU A 1007 18.21 22.84 22.88
CA LEU A 1007 16.93 22.44 23.46
C LEU A 1007 15.87 22.18 22.38
N ALA A 1008 15.71 23.11 21.43
CA ALA A 1008 14.75 22.95 20.33
C ALA A 1008 15.07 21.75 19.42
N GLU A 1009 16.36 21.48 19.19
CA GLU A 1009 16.82 20.31 18.45
C GLU A 1009 16.55 19.00 19.22
N ALA A 1010 16.80 18.98 20.53
CA ALA A 1010 16.50 17.84 21.39
C ALA A 1010 15.01 17.53 21.44
N GLU A 1011 14.14 18.54 21.55
CA GLU A 1011 12.69 18.38 21.50
C GLU A 1011 12.21 17.86 20.15
N THR A 1012 12.84 18.30 19.06
CA THR A 1012 12.56 17.77 17.72
C THR A 1012 12.97 16.30 17.64
N LEU A 1013 14.14 15.95 18.15
CA LEU A 1013 14.62 14.57 18.20
C LEU A 1013 13.69 13.66 19.03
N LEU A 1014 13.26 14.12 20.21
CA LEU A 1014 12.33 13.38 21.07
C LEU A 1014 10.94 13.21 20.44
N ARG A 1015 10.45 14.22 19.69
CA ARG A 1015 9.17 14.12 18.95
C ARG A 1015 9.22 13.13 17.78
N LEU A 1016 10.37 13.04 17.11
CA LEU A 1016 10.56 12.11 15.99
C LEU A 1016 10.58 10.64 16.45
N TRP A 1017 10.96 10.38 17.71
CA TRP A 1017 11.20 9.03 18.22
C TRP A 1017 10.49 8.79 19.56
N ASN A 1018 9.19 8.44 19.50
CA ASN A 1018 8.36 8.04 20.65
C ASN A 1018 8.73 6.62 21.18
N GLU A 1019 8.08 6.16 22.27
CA GLU A 1019 8.38 4.94 23.05
C GLU A 1019 8.64 3.64 22.28
N GLN A 1020 8.23 3.52 21.01
CA GLN A 1020 8.44 2.33 20.17
C GLN A 1020 9.50 2.51 19.06
N GLY A 1021 10.23 3.64 19.02
CA GLY A 1021 11.25 3.96 18.00
C GLY A 1021 12.65 4.18 18.58
N PHE A 1022 13.66 3.59 17.94
CA PHE A 1022 15.12 3.74 18.11
C PHE A 1022 15.60 4.44 19.40
N ALA A 1023 15.74 3.65 20.47
CA ALA A 1023 16.10 4.08 21.82
C ALA A 1023 17.40 4.93 21.93
N LEU A 1024 18.34 4.81 20.97
CA LEU A 1024 19.58 5.61 20.96
C LEU A 1024 19.31 7.12 20.80
N TYR A 1025 18.54 7.51 19.78
CA TYR A 1025 18.29 8.92 19.49
C TYR A 1025 17.46 9.57 20.59
N ARG A 1026 16.52 8.81 21.16
CA ARG A 1026 15.76 9.25 22.34
C ARG A 1026 16.71 9.52 23.51
N ALA A 1027 17.63 8.59 23.80
CA ALA A 1027 18.60 8.76 24.89
C ALA A 1027 19.50 10.01 24.67
N TRP A 1028 19.99 10.24 23.44
CA TRP A 1028 20.73 11.46 23.10
C TRP A 1028 19.89 12.71 23.28
N GLY A 1029 18.62 12.69 22.84
CA GLY A 1029 17.68 13.79 23.03
C GLY A 1029 17.50 14.15 24.51
N MET A 1030 17.34 13.15 25.38
CA MET A 1030 17.26 13.36 26.83
C MET A 1030 18.54 13.99 27.39
N CYS A 1031 19.72 13.50 27.00
CA CYS A 1031 20.99 14.05 27.48
C CYS A 1031 21.19 15.51 27.03
N VAL A 1032 20.92 15.82 25.76
CA VAL A 1032 21.04 17.19 25.24
C VAL A 1032 20.03 18.13 25.90
N LYS A 1033 18.77 17.70 26.02
CA LYS A 1033 17.72 18.45 26.73
C LYS A 1033 18.13 18.71 28.17
N GLY A 1034 18.56 17.67 28.88
CA GLY A 1034 18.94 17.77 30.29
C GLY A 1034 20.09 18.75 30.49
N ARG A 1035 21.12 18.70 29.63
CA ARG A 1035 22.22 19.66 29.67
C ARG A 1035 21.78 21.09 29.40
N ALA A 1036 20.97 21.33 28.37
CA ALA A 1036 20.46 22.66 28.05
C ALA A 1036 19.62 23.25 29.19
N LEU A 1037 18.76 22.44 29.82
CA LEU A 1037 17.95 22.84 30.96
C LEU A 1037 18.79 23.24 32.18
N THR A 1038 19.85 22.48 32.50
CA THR A 1038 20.74 22.85 33.62
C THR A 1038 21.43 24.20 33.43
N GLU A 1039 21.77 24.57 32.20
CA GLU A 1039 22.37 25.88 31.87
C GLU A 1039 21.35 27.02 31.87
N GLN A 1040 20.07 26.73 31.64
CA GLN A 1040 18.97 27.70 31.77
C GLN A 1040 18.45 27.85 33.21
N GLY A 1041 19.04 27.14 34.18
CA GLY A 1041 18.69 27.23 35.61
C GLY A 1041 17.67 26.18 36.10
N TRP A 1042 17.20 25.28 35.24
CA TRP A 1042 16.24 24.21 35.57
C TRP A 1042 16.99 22.96 36.05
N MET A 1043 17.58 23.05 37.24
CA MET A 1043 18.61 22.11 37.67
C MET A 1043 18.10 20.68 37.91
N GLU A 1044 17.01 20.54 38.69
CA GLU A 1044 16.46 19.23 39.03
C GLU A 1044 15.94 18.49 37.80
N GLU A 1045 15.18 19.18 36.95
CA GLU A 1045 14.64 18.61 35.71
C GLU A 1045 15.77 18.24 34.74
N GLY A 1046 16.78 19.10 34.61
CA GLY A 1046 17.92 18.86 33.73
C GLY A 1046 18.74 17.63 34.15
N ILE A 1047 19.04 17.49 35.44
CA ILE A 1047 19.75 16.33 36.00
C ILE A 1047 18.92 15.05 35.87
N ALA A 1048 17.60 15.11 36.10
CA ALA A 1048 16.72 13.97 35.91
C ALA A 1048 16.74 13.45 34.45
N ASN A 1049 16.64 14.35 33.47
CA ASN A 1049 16.73 14.01 32.05
C ASN A 1049 18.09 13.39 31.69
N LEU A 1050 19.20 13.94 32.21
CA LEU A 1050 20.54 13.37 31.99
C LEU A 1050 20.67 11.97 32.60
N ARG A 1051 20.17 11.77 33.82
CA ARG A 1051 20.23 10.46 34.51
C ARG A 1051 19.46 9.39 33.73
N GLU A 1052 18.26 9.71 33.26
CA GLU A 1052 17.47 8.82 32.42
C GLU A 1052 18.15 8.55 31.06
N GLY A 1053 18.67 9.59 30.40
CA GLY A 1053 19.38 9.47 29.12
C GLY A 1053 20.65 8.61 29.19
N VAL A 1054 21.47 8.78 30.24
CA VAL A 1054 22.67 7.95 30.48
C VAL A 1054 22.27 6.49 30.74
N ALA A 1055 21.26 6.25 31.58
CA ALA A 1055 20.77 4.89 31.84
C ALA A 1055 20.20 4.23 30.57
N ALA A 1056 19.46 5.00 29.76
CA ALA A 1056 18.93 4.54 28.48
C ALA A 1056 20.05 4.15 27.51
N CYS A 1057 21.11 4.97 27.38
CA CYS A 1057 22.28 4.62 26.54
C CYS A 1057 22.88 3.25 26.93
N LYS A 1058 23.07 2.99 28.23
CA LYS A 1058 23.58 1.70 28.72
C LYS A 1058 22.67 0.53 28.38
N SER A 1059 21.36 0.69 28.56
CA SER A 1059 20.37 -0.38 28.34
C SER A 1059 20.30 -0.88 26.89
N VAL A 1060 20.66 -0.02 25.92
CA VAL A 1060 20.59 -0.33 24.47
C VAL A 1060 21.85 -1.06 23.97
N GLY A 1061 22.89 -1.20 24.80
CA GLY A 1061 24.14 -1.86 24.44
C GLY A 1061 25.02 -1.05 23.47
N ILE A 1062 24.79 0.26 23.39
CA ILE A 1062 25.59 1.22 22.61
C ILE A 1062 26.42 2.03 23.60
N ILE A 1063 27.74 1.87 23.53
CA ILE A 1063 28.70 2.43 24.50
C ILE A 1063 29.49 3.60 23.88
N ALA A 1064 29.46 3.76 22.56
CA ALA A 1064 30.17 4.85 21.89
C ALA A 1064 29.65 6.22 22.34
N SER A 1065 30.56 7.14 22.64
CA SER A 1065 30.29 8.47 23.20
C SER A 1065 29.67 8.44 24.61
N HIS A 1066 29.70 7.30 25.30
CA HIS A 1066 29.20 7.24 26.68
C HIS A 1066 30.08 8.07 27.64
N THR A 1067 31.39 8.16 27.35
CA THR A 1067 32.31 9.04 28.11
C THR A 1067 31.87 10.51 28.05
N GLN A 1068 31.36 10.96 26.91
CA GLN A 1068 30.78 12.29 26.74
C GLN A 1068 29.51 12.48 27.56
N GLN A 1069 28.59 11.51 27.54
CA GLN A 1069 27.32 11.64 28.26
C GLN A 1069 27.55 11.72 29.78
N LEU A 1070 28.49 10.91 30.29
CA LEU A 1070 28.94 11.00 31.69
C LEU A 1070 29.65 12.33 32.00
N ALA A 1071 30.45 12.87 31.09
CA ALA A 1071 31.08 14.18 31.26
C ALA A 1071 30.01 15.30 31.36
N ASN A 1072 29.01 15.29 30.48
CA ASN A 1072 27.90 16.25 30.52
C ASN A 1072 27.08 16.16 31.81
N PHE A 1073 26.86 14.93 32.30
CA PHE A 1073 26.19 14.66 33.58
C PHE A 1073 27.03 15.14 34.77
N ALA A 1074 28.31 14.79 34.83
CA ALA A 1074 29.22 15.23 35.89
C ALA A 1074 29.33 16.76 35.97
N GLU A 1075 29.38 17.43 34.82
CA GLU A 1075 29.40 18.88 34.76
C GLU A 1075 28.07 19.50 35.23
N ALA A 1076 26.94 18.83 35.02
CA ALA A 1076 25.64 19.27 35.54
C ALA A 1076 25.60 19.10 37.06
N CYS A 1077 26.04 17.95 37.58
CA CYS A 1077 26.17 17.71 39.02
C CYS A 1077 27.09 18.75 39.68
N LYS A 1078 28.23 19.08 39.05
CA LYS A 1078 29.14 20.14 39.50
C LYS A 1078 28.42 21.47 39.64
N ASN A 1079 27.69 21.90 38.61
CA ASN A 1079 26.93 23.15 38.62
C ASN A 1079 25.83 23.15 39.70
N ALA A 1080 25.31 21.97 40.10
CA ALA A 1080 24.29 21.83 41.15
C ALA A 1080 24.88 21.71 42.56
N GLY A 1081 26.21 21.61 42.69
CA GLY A 1081 26.87 21.29 43.96
C GLY A 1081 26.73 19.83 44.39
N GLN A 1082 26.30 18.92 43.51
CA GLN A 1082 26.21 17.48 43.76
C GLN A 1082 27.58 16.81 43.54
N ILE A 1083 28.51 17.06 44.45
CA ILE A 1083 29.93 16.73 44.26
C ILE A 1083 30.17 15.21 44.14
N GLU A 1084 29.59 14.41 45.04
CA GLU A 1084 29.79 12.95 45.07
C GLU A 1084 29.27 12.27 43.80
N GLU A 1085 28.06 12.64 43.35
CA GLU A 1085 27.46 12.09 42.13
C GLU A 1085 28.27 12.49 40.88
N GLY A 1086 28.78 13.72 40.83
CA GLY A 1086 29.69 14.17 39.78
C GLY A 1086 31.01 13.39 39.75
N LEU A 1087 31.65 13.17 40.90
CA LEU A 1087 32.90 12.41 40.99
C LEU A 1087 32.71 10.94 40.62
N SER A 1088 31.58 10.34 41.03
CA SER A 1088 31.22 8.97 40.65
C SER A 1088 31.07 8.83 39.13
N ALA A 1089 30.38 9.78 38.48
CA ALA A 1089 30.23 9.80 37.02
C ALA A 1089 31.56 9.96 36.29
N VAL A 1090 32.47 10.81 36.78
CA VAL A 1090 33.81 10.97 36.20
C VAL A 1090 34.65 9.71 36.37
N ALA A 1091 34.61 9.06 37.54
CA ALA A 1091 35.33 7.82 37.79
C ALA A 1091 34.85 6.70 36.84
N GLU A 1092 33.53 6.58 36.64
CA GLU A 1092 32.95 5.66 35.68
C GLU A 1092 33.43 5.96 34.24
N ALA A 1093 33.43 7.24 33.84
CA ALA A 1093 33.87 7.63 32.51
C ALA A 1093 35.35 7.34 32.27
N LEU A 1094 36.22 7.59 33.24
CA LEU A 1094 37.65 7.28 33.13
C LEU A 1094 37.91 5.77 33.05
N ALA A 1095 37.13 4.95 33.76
CA ALA A 1095 37.21 3.49 33.60
C ALA A 1095 36.86 3.05 32.18
N LEU A 1096 35.83 3.67 31.57
CA LEU A 1096 35.46 3.41 30.16
C LEU A 1096 36.53 3.88 29.17
N VAL A 1097 37.23 4.99 29.44
CA VAL A 1097 38.36 5.44 28.61
C VAL A 1097 39.43 4.35 28.54
N GLU A 1098 39.78 3.74 29.67
CA GLU A 1098 40.78 2.67 29.73
C GLU A 1098 40.28 1.35 29.11
N GLU A 1099 39.01 1.00 29.32
CA GLU A 1099 38.42 -0.22 28.76
C GLU A 1099 38.28 -0.17 27.22
N THR A 1100 37.83 0.97 26.69
CA THR A 1100 37.41 1.09 25.28
C THR A 1100 38.44 1.81 24.41
N GLY A 1101 39.36 2.58 25.02
CA GLY A 1101 40.26 3.47 24.30
C GLY A 1101 39.59 4.74 23.75
N GLU A 1102 38.37 5.05 24.18
CA GLU A 1102 37.63 6.26 23.79
C GLU A 1102 38.21 7.51 24.48
N ARG A 1103 39.03 8.29 23.77
CA ARG A 1103 39.86 9.36 24.36
C ARG A 1103 39.41 10.79 24.04
N HIS A 1104 38.38 10.97 23.20
CA HIS A 1104 37.95 12.30 22.74
C HIS A 1104 37.48 13.28 23.83
N PHE A 1105 37.00 12.78 24.99
CA PHE A 1105 36.63 13.58 26.18
C PHE A 1105 37.60 13.42 27.37
N GLU A 1106 38.71 12.71 27.19
CA GLU A 1106 39.65 12.37 28.29
C GLU A 1106 40.15 13.63 29.03
N ALA A 1107 40.51 14.70 28.30
CA ALA A 1107 40.93 15.96 28.90
C ALA A 1107 39.84 16.63 29.75
N GLU A 1108 38.58 16.61 29.28
CA GLU A 1108 37.44 17.19 29.98
C GLU A 1108 37.12 16.41 31.27
N LEU A 1109 37.26 15.09 31.27
CA LEU A 1109 37.03 14.27 32.45
C LEU A 1109 38.01 14.63 33.58
N TYR A 1110 39.30 14.79 33.27
CA TYR A 1110 40.29 15.24 34.26
C TYR A 1110 40.07 16.69 34.70
N LEU A 1111 39.59 17.57 33.80
CA LEU A 1111 39.18 18.93 34.16
C LEU A 1111 38.04 18.89 35.21
N LEU A 1112 36.97 18.15 34.93
CA LEU A 1112 35.81 18.03 35.82
C LEU A 1112 36.17 17.41 37.16
N ARG A 1113 37.03 16.37 37.17
CA ARG A 1113 37.58 15.81 38.42
C ARG A 1113 38.28 16.88 39.26
N GLY A 1114 39.15 17.66 38.63
CA GLY A 1114 39.88 18.74 39.30
C GLY A 1114 38.96 19.81 39.88
N GLU A 1115 37.97 20.27 39.11
CA GLU A 1115 37.01 21.28 39.58
C GLU A 1115 36.12 20.77 40.72
N LEU A 1116 35.63 19.53 40.64
CA LEU A 1116 34.85 18.89 41.70
C LEU A 1116 35.67 18.72 42.99
N MET A 1117 36.96 18.37 42.87
CA MET A 1117 37.87 18.29 44.01
C MET A 1117 38.07 19.64 44.69
N LEU A 1118 38.18 20.73 43.93
CA LEU A 1118 38.24 22.09 44.49
C LEU A 1118 36.98 22.48 45.25
N MET A 1119 35.82 21.89 44.91
CA MET A 1119 34.57 22.13 45.64
C MET A 1119 34.48 21.36 46.96
N MET A 1120 35.26 20.29 47.16
CA MET A 1120 35.29 19.51 48.42
C MET A 1120 36.03 20.21 49.56
N GLY A 1121 36.87 21.20 49.27
CA GLY A 1121 37.62 21.97 50.27
C GLY A 1121 39.12 22.06 50.00
N ASP A 1122 39.83 22.81 50.85
CA ASP A 1122 41.22 23.21 50.61
C ASP A 1122 42.23 22.06 50.67
N ASP A 1123 41.92 20.98 51.39
CA ASP A 1123 42.79 19.80 51.53
C ASP A 1123 43.02 19.07 50.19
N ASN A 1124 42.13 19.27 49.20
CA ASN A 1124 42.19 18.62 47.89
C ASN A 1124 42.86 19.47 46.80
N GLN A 1125 43.38 20.66 47.13
CA GLN A 1125 43.94 21.58 46.13
C GLN A 1125 45.12 20.99 45.34
N ALA A 1126 45.99 20.20 45.98
CA ALA A 1126 47.14 19.59 45.32
C ALA A 1126 46.73 18.52 44.30
N GLU A 1127 45.76 17.67 44.66
CA GLU A 1127 45.23 16.64 43.76
C GLU A 1127 44.43 17.27 42.62
N ALA A 1128 43.66 18.32 42.91
CA ALA A 1128 42.96 19.10 41.89
C ALA A 1128 43.93 19.75 40.89
N GLU A 1129 45.02 20.38 41.36
CA GLU A 1129 46.04 20.95 40.48
C GLU A 1129 46.67 19.89 39.58
N ASN A 1130 46.96 18.70 40.11
CA ASN A 1130 47.48 17.57 39.32
C ASN A 1130 46.48 17.13 38.24
N CYS A 1131 45.19 17.01 38.56
CA CYS A 1131 44.14 16.68 37.59
C CYS A 1131 44.07 17.73 36.47
N LEU A 1132 44.09 19.02 36.82
CA LEU A 1132 44.06 20.11 35.84
C LEU A 1132 45.31 20.14 34.93
N ARG A 1133 46.49 19.87 35.50
CA ARG A 1133 47.73 19.76 34.71
C ARG A 1133 47.69 18.58 33.75
N HIS A 1134 47.17 17.45 34.19
CA HIS A 1134 47.01 16.27 33.36
C HIS A 1134 46.00 16.49 32.23
N ALA A 1135 44.89 17.18 32.50
CA ALA A 1135 43.94 17.62 31.48
C ALA A 1135 44.60 18.48 30.39
N ILE A 1136 45.47 19.43 30.78
CA ILE A 1136 46.24 20.27 29.84
C ILE A 1136 47.22 19.42 29.01
N GLU A 1137 47.91 18.47 29.63
CA GLU A 1137 48.84 17.56 28.95
C GLU A 1137 48.13 16.74 27.87
N ILE A 1138 46.99 16.12 28.22
CA ILE A 1138 46.17 15.35 27.28
C ILE A 1138 45.66 16.25 26.15
N ALA A 1139 45.11 17.42 26.48
CA ALA A 1139 44.61 18.36 25.48
C ALA A 1139 45.71 18.80 24.50
N ARG A 1140 46.93 19.05 24.99
CA ARG A 1140 48.08 19.39 24.14
C ARG A 1140 48.52 18.23 23.26
N ARG A 1141 48.56 17.00 23.80
CA ARG A 1141 48.87 15.78 23.04
C ARG A 1141 47.89 15.59 21.89
N GLN A 1142 46.60 15.82 22.15
CA GLN A 1142 45.52 15.72 21.15
C GLN A 1142 45.40 16.96 20.25
N GLN A 1143 46.19 18.02 20.50
CA GLN A 1143 46.05 19.33 19.86
C GLN A 1143 44.65 19.96 20.04
N ALA A 1144 43.94 19.59 21.10
CA ALA A 1144 42.58 20.01 21.39
C ALA A 1144 42.57 21.37 22.10
N LYS A 1145 42.63 22.46 21.31
CA LYS A 1145 42.77 23.82 21.83
C LYS A 1145 41.60 24.27 22.69
N SER A 1146 40.37 23.85 22.38
CA SER A 1146 39.20 24.18 23.21
C SER A 1146 39.29 23.53 24.60
N TRP A 1147 39.71 22.26 24.67
CA TRP A 1147 39.97 21.59 25.94
C TRP A 1147 41.15 22.21 26.69
N GLU A 1148 42.22 22.59 25.98
CA GLU A 1148 43.38 23.26 26.58
C GLU A 1148 42.95 24.60 27.21
N LEU A 1149 42.16 25.43 26.51
CA LEU A 1149 41.70 26.71 27.02
C LEU A 1149 40.90 26.56 28.33
N ARG A 1150 39.99 25.59 28.38
CA ARG A 1150 39.17 25.35 29.56
C ARG A 1150 40.00 24.89 30.76
N ALA A 1151 40.87 23.91 30.56
CA ALA A 1151 41.73 23.41 31.62
C ALA A 1151 42.75 24.46 32.10
N VAL A 1152 43.32 25.24 31.18
CA VAL A 1152 44.20 26.38 31.51
C VAL A 1152 43.44 27.44 32.30
N THR A 1153 42.20 27.77 31.92
CA THR A 1153 41.38 28.77 32.63
C THR A 1153 41.11 28.33 34.07
N ALA A 1154 40.70 27.07 34.28
CA ALA A 1154 40.48 26.51 35.62
C ALA A 1154 41.76 26.50 36.47
N LEU A 1155 42.91 26.10 35.90
CA LEU A 1155 44.20 26.13 36.58
C LEU A 1155 44.64 27.56 36.93
N CYS A 1156 44.39 28.52 36.04
CA CYS A 1156 44.70 29.93 36.27
C CYS A 1156 43.82 30.53 37.37
N CYS A 1157 42.54 30.13 37.48
CA CYS A 1157 41.69 30.50 38.61
C CYS A 1157 42.26 29.99 39.95
N LEU A 1158 42.74 28.74 39.99
CA LEU A 1158 43.38 28.17 41.19
C LEU A 1158 44.66 28.94 41.55
N TRP A 1159 45.54 29.18 40.58
CA TRP A 1159 46.77 29.95 40.78
C TRP A 1159 46.49 31.41 41.18
N GLN A 1160 45.42 32.03 40.68
CA GLN A 1160 45.00 33.36 41.12
C GLN A 1160 44.66 33.36 42.62
N LYS A 1161 43.94 32.34 43.11
CA LYS A 1161 43.62 32.16 44.54
C LYS A 1161 44.87 31.89 45.39
N GLN A 1162 45.86 31.17 44.85
CA GLN A 1162 47.15 30.90 45.49
C GLN A 1162 48.16 32.06 45.39
N GLY A 1163 47.78 33.20 44.81
CA GLY A 1163 48.65 34.37 44.64
C GLY A 1163 49.67 34.29 43.49
N GLN A 1164 49.65 33.24 42.67
CA GLN A 1164 50.55 33.03 41.53
C GLN A 1164 50.07 33.76 40.24
N ARG A 1165 49.69 35.04 40.35
CA ARG A 1165 49.03 35.80 39.27
C ARG A 1165 49.83 35.93 37.98
N GLU A 1166 51.12 36.28 38.05
CA GLU A 1166 51.95 36.45 36.84
C GLU A 1166 52.13 35.14 36.06
N LYS A 1167 52.21 34.02 36.79
CA LYS A 1167 52.29 32.68 36.20
C LYS A 1167 50.99 32.32 35.48
N ALA A 1168 49.84 32.59 36.13
CA ALA A 1168 48.51 32.42 35.54
C ALA A 1168 48.32 33.31 34.31
N ARG A 1169 48.70 34.60 34.38
CA ARG A 1169 48.57 35.57 33.29
C ARG A 1169 49.36 35.13 32.06
N LYS A 1170 50.63 34.73 32.23
CA LYS A 1170 51.48 34.28 31.10
C LYS A 1170 50.90 33.05 30.41
N LEU A 1171 50.46 32.05 31.19
CA LEU A 1171 49.89 30.83 30.63
C LEU A 1171 48.58 31.11 29.89
N LEU A 1172 47.64 31.81 30.53
CA LEU A 1172 46.34 32.12 29.94
C LEU A 1172 46.45 33.02 28.71
N ALA A 1173 47.31 34.04 28.74
CA ALA A 1173 47.55 34.92 27.58
C ALA A 1173 48.09 34.12 26.38
N SER A 1174 49.01 33.20 26.62
CA SER A 1174 49.58 32.35 25.56
C SER A 1174 48.54 31.43 24.94
N THR A 1175 47.65 30.84 25.74
CA THR A 1175 46.61 29.93 25.23
C THR A 1175 45.48 30.71 24.56
N TYR A 1176 45.01 31.81 25.16
CA TYR A 1176 43.96 32.66 24.61
C TYR A 1176 44.38 33.31 23.28
N GLY A 1177 45.63 33.75 23.16
CA GLY A 1177 46.17 34.38 21.95
C GLY A 1177 46.28 33.45 20.74
N TRP A 1178 46.07 32.13 20.89
CA TRP A 1178 46.03 31.19 19.77
C TRP A 1178 44.72 31.27 18.98
N PHE A 1179 43.60 31.63 19.63
CA PHE A 1179 42.28 31.63 19.01
C PHE A 1179 42.10 32.82 18.06
N THR A 1180 41.50 32.57 16.90
CA THR A 1180 41.20 33.57 15.87
C THR A 1180 39.71 33.82 15.65
N GLU A 1181 38.85 32.96 16.21
CA GLU A 1181 37.40 32.98 16.05
C GLU A 1181 36.70 32.50 17.34
N GLY A 1182 35.37 32.63 17.43
CA GLY A 1182 34.60 32.13 18.57
C GLY A 1182 34.65 32.97 19.84
N PHE A 1183 35.11 34.23 19.80
CA PHE A 1183 35.23 35.12 20.98
C PHE A 1183 33.90 35.41 21.71
N ASP A 1184 32.77 35.10 21.07
CA ASP A 1184 31.42 35.17 21.67
C ASP A 1184 31.00 33.91 22.43
N THR A 1185 31.80 32.85 22.41
CA THR A 1185 31.54 31.62 23.17
C THR A 1185 31.82 31.80 24.66
N LEU A 1186 31.15 30.98 25.49
CA LEU A 1186 31.23 31.08 26.95
C LEU A 1186 32.67 30.92 27.47
N ASP A 1187 33.41 29.94 26.95
CA ASP A 1187 34.76 29.63 27.44
C ASP A 1187 35.76 30.75 27.10
N LEU A 1188 35.70 31.31 25.89
CA LEU A 1188 36.55 32.43 25.50
C LEU A 1188 36.19 33.70 26.27
N ARG A 1189 34.92 33.96 26.56
CA ARG A 1189 34.52 35.07 27.43
C ARG A 1189 35.06 34.89 28.85
N LYS A 1190 34.93 33.70 29.45
CA LYS A 1190 35.47 33.38 30.78
C LYS A 1190 36.99 33.57 30.84
N ALA A 1191 37.71 33.07 29.84
CA ALA A 1191 39.16 33.23 29.74
C ALA A 1191 39.56 34.70 29.60
N LYS A 1192 38.83 35.48 28.80
CA LYS A 1192 39.06 36.92 28.62
C LYS A 1192 38.86 37.69 29.94
N THR A 1193 37.73 37.47 30.63
CA THR A 1193 37.45 38.12 31.92
C THR A 1193 38.54 37.80 32.94
N LEU A 1194 38.95 36.53 33.07
CA LEU A 1194 40.04 36.14 33.97
C LEU A 1194 41.37 36.80 33.59
N LEU A 1195 41.66 36.90 32.29
CA LEU A 1195 42.89 37.54 31.81
C LEU A 1195 42.90 39.04 32.13
N GLU A 1196 41.76 39.72 32.02
CA GLU A 1196 41.58 41.12 32.41
C GLU A 1196 41.79 41.32 33.93
N GLU A 1197 41.21 40.45 34.75
CA GLU A 1197 41.40 40.44 36.22
C GLU A 1197 42.85 40.17 36.65
N LEU A 1198 43.56 39.33 35.91
CA LEU A 1198 44.98 39.03 36.15
C LEU A 1198 45.91 40.17 35.71
N THR A 1199 45.46 41.04 34.80
CA THR A 1199 46.25 42.15 34.25
C THR A 1199 46.03 43.46 35.00
N HIS A 1200 44.83 43.69 35.53
CA HIS A 1200 44.48 44.91 36.26
C HIS A 1200 43.98 44.59 37.68
N PRO A 1201 44.82 44.73 38.71
CA PRO A 1201 44.41 44.50 40.09
C PRO A 1201 43.52 45.66 40.59
N GLY A 1202 42.23 45.62 40.27
CA GLY A 1202 41.16 46.36 40.93
C GLY A 1202 41.15 47.89 40.75
N THR A 1203 40.27 48.37 39.87
CA THR A 1203 39.64 49.71 39.99
C THR A 1203 38.19 49.69 40.46
N ASP A 1204 37.62 48.52 40.83
CA ASP A 1204 36.17 48.42 41.12
C ASP A 1204 35.80 48.12 42.58
N ARG A 1205 36.75 48.24 43.52
CA ARG A 1205 36.46 48.05 44.97
C ARG A 1205 35.80 49.25 45.66
N LYS A 1206 35.39 50.30 44.93
CA LYS A 1206 34.78 51.52 45.50
C LYS A 1206 33.29 51.76 45.26
N ARG A 1207 32.54 50.83 44.63
CA ARG A 1207 31.10 51.04 44.35
C ARG A 1207 30.08 50.24 45.18
N ARG A 1208 30.49 49.48 46.21
CA ARG A 1208 29.55 48.69 47.05
C ARG A 1208 29.39 49.10 48.52
N HIS A 1209 29.78 50.32 48.90
CA HIS A 1209 29.51 50.86 50.24
C HIS A 1209 28.97 52.30 50.17
N ARG A 1210 27.65 52.45 49.94
CA ARG A 1210 26.80 53.51 50.54
C ARG A 1210 25.31 53.34 50.14
N GLY A 1211 24.45 53.29 51.16
CA GLY A 1211 22.98 53.32 51.11
C GLY A 1211 22.35 51.93 51.03
N ASP A 1212 21.51 51.45 51.96
CA ASP A 1212 20.78 52.14 53.02
C ASP A 1212 20.32 51.12 54.07
N GLU A 1213 20.28 51.53 55.34
CA GLU A 1213 19.70 50.78 56.45
C GLU A 1213 18.18 51.03 56.54
N ARG A 1214 17.42 49.93 56.65
CA ARG A 1214 16.13 49.71 57.36
C ARG A 1214 14.91 50.58 57.02
N VAL A 1215 13.76 49.93 56.79
CA VAL A 1215 12.59 49.90 57.72
C VAL A 1215 11.70 48.69 57.36
N ASP A 1216 11.17 48.08 58.42
CA ASP A 1216 10.31 46.89 58.57
C ASP A 1216 9.00 46.86 57.76
N GLY A 1217 8.45 45.63 57.58
CA GLY A 1217 7.02 45.42 57.32
C GLY A 1217 6.67 44.15 56.54
N GLU A 1218 6.41 43.05 57.25
CA GLU A 1218 5.50 41.95 56.82
C GLU A 1218 4.11 42.50 56.41
N PRO A 1219 3.24 41.81 55.61
CA PRO A 1219 2.86 40.41 55.85
C PRO A 1219 2.43 39.51 54.65
N ALA A 1220 2.37 38.22 54.97
CA ALA A 1220 1.40 37.15 54.63
C ALA A 1220 0.48 37.21 53.38
N VAL A 1221 0.50 36.07 52.66
CA VAL A 1221 -0.63 35.22 52.19
C VAL A 1221 -1.85 35.90 51.54
N SER A 1222 -2.05 35.65 50.24
CA SER A 1222 -3.38 35.22 49.74
C SER A 1222 -3.27 34.41 48.45
N SER A 1223 -4.03 33.32 48.42
CA SER A 1223 -4.24 32.38 47.34
C SER A 1223 -5.35 32.83 46.37
N ASN A 1224 -5.24 32.35 45.13
CA ASN A 1224 -6.28 32.12 44.13
C ASN A 1224 -6.87 33.31 43.34
N GLY A 1225 -6.76 33.17 42.01
CA GLY A 1225 -7.61 33.86 41.03
C GLY A 1225 -6.99 33.94 39.64
N SER A 1226 -7.14 32.89 38.81
CA SER A 1226 -7.21 33.02 37.34
C SER A 1226 -8.36 34.00 36.98
N PRO A 1227 -8.44 34.67 35.80
CA PRO A 1227 -8.25 34.06 34.48
C PRO A 1227 -7.77 34.97 33.29
N THR A 1228 -7.43 34.31 32.16
CA THR A 1228 -7.60 34.71 30.74
C THR A 1228 -7.32 36.13 30.23
N VAL A 1229 -6.35 36.28 29.30
CA VAL A 1229 -6.37 37.22 28.14
C VAL A 1229 -5.47 36.65 27.02
N SER A 1230 -6.05 36.06 25.97
CA SER A 1230 -6.22 36.58 24.58
C SER A 1230 -4.93 36.77 23.75
N LEU A 1231 -4.76 35.90 22.75
CA LEU A 1231 -3.85 36.02 21.62
C LEU A 1231 -4.29 37.16 20.69
N THR A 1232 -3.38 38.06 20.36
CA THR A 1232 -3.47 38.93 19.18
C THR A 1232 -2.18 38.82 18.36
N THR A 1233 -2.32 38.23 17.19
CA THR A 1233 -1.41 38.29 16.03
C THR A 1233 -1.27 39.73 15.52
N PRO A 1234 -0.11 40.11 14.94
CA PRO A 1234 -0.05 41.16 13.95
C PRO A 1234 0.22 40.58 12.56
N ALA A 1235 -0.69 40.88 11.64
CA ALA A 1235 -0.48 40.79 10.20
C ALA A 1235 0.13 42.10 9.68
N CYS A 1236 1.09 42.00 8.75
CA CYS A 1236 1.41 43.02 7.73
C CYS A 1236 2.29 42.30 6.67
N GLU A 1237 1.73 41.81 5.56
CA GLU A 1237 1.59 42.52 4.27
C GLU A 1237 2.83 43.32 3.83
N ARG A 1238 3.72 42.66 3.09
CA ARG A 1238 4.01 42.93 1.66
C ARG A 1238 4.83 41.82 1.03
#